data_AF-A0A812KCZ1-F1
#
_entry.id   AF-A0A812KCZ1-F1
#
_cell.length_a   1.000
_cell.length_b   1.000
_cell.length_c   1.000
_cell.angle_alpha   90.00
_cell.angle_beta   90.00
_cell.angle_gamma   90.00
#
_symmetry.space_group_name_H-M   'P 1'
#
loop_
_entity.id
_entity.type
_entity.pdbx_description
1 polymer ?
#
loop_
_entity_poly.entity_id
_entity_poly.type
_entity_poly.pdbx_seq_one_letter_code
_entity_poly.pdbx_strand_id
1 'polypeptide(L)'
;MGTGKDEACRGLTARDSSEHDYILYENETFSGCQRRCRIASDVCQGIDFGPDGTCEVWTHSAGIRATVPLMGHSCYIFAPSDFESVGGENQACRGRTWYDNSPSYYTHVRDQSLDSCKSLCRGMGTRCKGIEFGSCAGLVKILPVSLELQAALAVAATIAAQELSGSVHPAGAANAVIFLEAQSCSWPSFACMCASATVLLVVVAALFNNTCMDRLYPQAWWPSPAVESEPGSSPKPPVGFIVDAPQQWLPTYLLKLRGAGNRGPVPVSYAHTCFSSLAAFAYMLSVASLNDLLGWTPASLVGPAAASVSVFSDWRGASSQPWPCVVGCVLGAASGSLFLLEASEGGSAFAGHLWMPAAMAVAFSAALQELAFAKIPAGGSIALSIIVMPEARRWGWSFVLQPGVLSTCLLVIYGALLNNLQETRLYPRHWPWQRATPGLPQQGYSERVLQRHRSEVEKTPFSALAKTNVGLLMVLSQIVFLIFLMFAKLDKTSVDVVEKFDHVAGLSLLTVVGLGFMRAFAKAHGLGAVVFCLVITSLAIQWSMVLESLLNQTVLSIGLDSLSSGYFAAATALVSFGALIGKVSLRQIFMVLLIELPCYCWTRSGGLSSDRVPHVHPDGLEGLQIHLFGALFGYSAACLLGPFEMDWLHQGSYGLDLVSLLGTLCFWICFPSIGYGSRTQHAHIIVVLALLGSTVAAFVADSLCDSGKMSVACIRTAVLAGGIAISAVAETVDPGLAVMVGSMAGTISVLGNRFLSRSSVDTCGVLFAHGMPALLGWILYASPVLQHSAKAPENPALQLSRLCSCAVTAILSGCFCGYLLRRTRSESQDLATSDETIWVCAEDMPQGSATYRPIK
;
A
#
# COMPACT_ATOMS: atom_id res chain seq x y z
N MET A 1 -4.95 -41.22 -20.04
CA MET A 1 -6.28 -41.76 -20.40
C MET A 1 -6.09 -42.55 -21.68
N GLY A 2 -6.44 -43.84 -21.72
CA GLY A 2 -6.18 -44.70 -22.89
C GLY A 2 -7.37 -44.80 -23.83
N THR A 3 -7.12 -45.18 -25.09
CA THR A 3 -8.16 -45.34 -26.11
C THR A 3 -8.73 -46.75 -26.21
N GLY A 4 -8.08 -47.79 -25.64
CA GLY A 4 -8.70 -49.11 -25.49
C GLY A 4 -7.73 -50.25 -25.16
N LYS A 5 -8.25 -51.31 -24.52
CA LYS A 5 -7.60 -52.63 -24.38
C LYS A 5 -7.95 -53.47 -25.61
N ASP A 6 -7.02 -54.31 -26.09
CA ASP A 6 -7.11 -55.07 -27.34
C ASP A 6 -7.09 -54.17 -28.59
N GLU A 7 -6.36 -53.07 -28.50
CA GLU A 7 -6.17 -52.09 -29.58
C GLU A 7 -4.71 -51.67 -29.68
N ALA A 8 -4.24 -51.48 -30.91
CA ALA A 8 -2.93 -50.91 -31.21
C ALA A 8 -3.02 -49.44 -31.63
N CYS A 9 -2.04 -48.63 -31.22
CA CYS A 9 -1.94 -47.20 -31.53
C CYS A 9 -1.62 -46.98 -33.00
N ARG A 10 -2.23 -45.95 -33.59
CA ARG A 10 -1.95 -45.51 -34.96
C ARG A 10 -1.80 -43.99 -35.01
N GLY A 11 -1.04 -43.52 -35.99
CA GLY A 11 -0.83 -42.09 -36.26
C GLY A 11 -2.11 -41.39 -36.75
N LEU A 12 -2.06 -40.73 -37.91
CA LEU A 12 -3.18 -39.93 -38.41
C LEU A 12 -4.36 -40.78 -38.91
N THR A 13 -4.11 -42.02 -39.33
CA THR A 13 -5.13 -42.95 -39.85
C THR A 13 -4.89 -44.37 -39.35
N ALA A 14 -5.88 -45.26 -39.43
CA ALA A 14 -5.74 -46.65 -38.98
C ALA A 14 -4.67 -47.48 -39.74
N ARG A 15 -4.15 -46.96 -40.87
CA ARG A 15 -3.07 -47.58 -41.66
C ARG A 15 -1.68 -47.01 -41.32
N ASP A 16 -1.62 -46.02 -40.44
CA ASP A 16 -0.41 -45.27 -40.11
C ASP A 16 0.32 -45.94 -38.93
N SER A 17 1.29 -46.80 -39.26
CA SER A 17 2.06 -47.63 -38.32
C SER A 17 3.55 -47.61 -38.64
N SER A 18 4.11 -46.44 -38.95
CA SER A 18 5.53 -46.30 -39.29
C SER A 18 6.42 -46.50 -38.05
N GLU A 19 7.48 -47.29 -38.19
CA GLU A 19 8.50 -47.49 -37.14
C GLU A 19 9.26 -46.21 -36.75
N HIS A 20 9.09 -45.11 -37.51
CA HIS A 20 9.70 -43.82 -37.21
C HIS A 20 8.88 -42.98 -36.21
N ASP A 21 7.63 -43.38 -35.93
CA ASP A 21 6.71 -42.60 -35.12
C ASP A 21 6.75 -42.95 -33.63
N TYR A 22 7.46 -44.03 -33.29
CA TYR A 22 7.62 -44.55 -31.94
C TYR A 22 9.01 -45.11 -31.70
N ILE A 23 9.39 -45.22 -30.42
CA ILE A 23 10.61 -45.86 -29.97
C ILE A 23 10.24 -47.21 -29.37
N LEU A 24 10.80 -48.29 -29.90
CA LEU A 24 10.52 -49.66 -29.46
C LEU A 24 11.43 -50.11 -28.33
N TYR A 25 10.84 -50.72 -27.31
CA TYR A 25 11.51 -51.39 -26.19
C TYR A 25 10.95 -52.82 -26.03
N GLU A 26 11.84 -53.81 -25.90
CA GLU A 26 11.47 -55.22 -25.71
C GLU A 26 11.61 -55.64 -24.24
N ASN A 27 10.90 -56.71 -23.85
CA ASN A 27 10.92 -57.28 -22.49
C ASN A 27 10.60 -56.26 -21.38
N GLU A 28 9.75 -55.29 -21.66
CA GLU A 28 9.34 -54.29 -20.69
C GLU A 28 8.08 -54.70 -19.94
N THR A 29 7.96 -54.16 -18.73
CA THR A 29 6.69 -54.23 -17.99
C THR A 29 5.81 -53.07 -18.39
N PHE A 30 4.48 -53.22 -18.29
CA PHE A 30 3.55 -52.12 -18.58
C PHE A 30 3.88 -50.85 -17.79
N SER A 31 4.25 -50.98 -16.51
CA SER A 31 4.68 -49.86 -15.66
C SER A 31 6.04 -49.29 -16.05
N GLY A 32 6.96 -50.13 -16.55
CA GLY A 32 8.22 -49.71 -17.16
C GLY A 32 7.99 -48.87 -18.42
N CYS A 33 7.11 -49.32 -19.31
CA CYS A 33 6.70 -48.62 -20.52
C CYS A 33 6.11 -47.23 -20.22
N GLN A 34 5.20 -47.15 -19.24
CA GLN A 34 4.66 -45.88 -18.75
C GLN A 34 5.73 -44.94 -18.21
N ARG A 35 6.73 -45.47 -17.48
CA ARG A 35 7.82 -44.66 -16.93
C ARG A 35 8.67 -44.05 -18.04
N ARG A 36 8.97 -44.80 -19.10
CA ARG A 36 9.75 -44.30 -20.25
C ARG A 36 9.05 -43.14 -20.95
N CYS A 37 7.75 -43.28 -21.20
CA CYS A 37 6.96 -42.20 -21.76
C CYS A 37 6.88 -40.97 -20.83
N ARG A 38 6.79 -41.16 -19.50
CA ARG A 38 6.87 -40.05 -18.52
C ARG A 38 8.22 -39.36 -18.49
N ILE A 39 9.32 -40.09 -18.64
CA ILE A 39 10.67 -39.50 -18.69
C ILE A 39 10.82 -38.65 -19.96
N ALA A 40 10.24 -39.09 -21.07
CA ALA A 40 10.20 -38.35 -22.33
C ALA A 40 8.96 -37.43 -22.44
N SER A 41 8.48 -36.85 -21.34
CA SER A 41 7.19 -36.14 -21.27
C SER A 41 7.03 -34.93 -22.21
N ASP A 42 8.13 -34.38 -22.71
CA ASP A 42 8.21 -33.27 -23.65
C ASP A 42 7.96 -33.69 -25.10
N VAL A 43 8.14 -34.97 -25.43
CA VAL A 43 7.96 -35.52 -26.79
C VAL A 43 7.00 -36.70 -26.85
N CYS A 44 6.76 -37.42 -25.76
CA CYS A 44 5.87 -38.58 -25.72
C CYS A 44 4.41 -38.19 -25.91
N GLN A 45 3.74 -38.85 -26.85
CA GLN A 45 2.32 -38.71 -27.14
C GLN A 45 1.50 -39.89 -26.62
N GLY A 46 2.12 -41.03 -26.30
CA GLY A 46 1.46 -42.21 -25.76
C GLY A 46 2.31 -43.48 -25.81
N ILE A 47 1.72 -44.60 -25.42
CA ILE A 47 2.35 -45.92 -25.47
C ILE A 47 1.41 -46.97 -26.10
N ASP A 48 1.98 -47.88 -26.89
CA ASP A 48 1.38 -49.16 -27.27
C ASP A 48 2.11 -50.27 -26.49
N PHE A 49 1.37 -51.16 -25.83
CA PHE A 49 1.96 -52.25 -25.04
C PHE A 49 1.40 -53.60 -25.45
N GLY A 50 2.29 -54.50 -25.88
CA GLY A 50 2.00 -55.86 -26.33
C GLY A 50 2.10 -56.93 -25.23
N PRO A 51 1.56 -58.13 -25.47
CA PRO A 51 1.46 -59.20 -24.48
C PRO A 51 2.79 -59.91 -24.18
N ASP A 52 3.79 -59.75 -25.04
CA ASP A 52 5.15 -60.27 -24.95
C ASP A 52 6.14 -59.29 -24.30
N GLY A 53 5.66 -58.17 -23.79
CA GLY A 53 6.48 -57.11 -23.21
C GLY A 53 7.01 -56.10 -24.22
N THR A 54 6.52 -56.14 -25.46
CA THR A 54 6.77 -55.11 -26.47
C THR A 54 6.16 -53.77 -26.04
N CYS A 55 6.96 -52.71 -26.03
CA CYS A 55 6.57 -51.37 -25.60
C CYS A 55 6.97 -50.36 -26.68
N GLU A 56 5.99 -49.76 -27.34
CA GLU A 56 6.21 -48.68 -28.31
C GLU A 56 5.87 -47.35 -27.65
N VAL A 57 6.86 -46.48 -27.49
CA VAL A 57 6.68 -45.12 -26.96
C VAL A 57 6.53 -44.16 -28.13
N TRP A 58 5.31 -43.67 -28.37
CA TRP A 58 4.98 -42.80 -29.50
C TRP A 58 5.48 -41.37 -29.25
N THR A 59 6.27 -40.82 -30.18
CA THR A 59 6.92 -39.50 -30.04
C THR A 59 6.64 -38.54 -31.19
N HIS A 60 5.94 -38.98 -32.23
CA HIS A 60 5.65 -38.16 -33.40
C HIS A 60 4.74 -36.96 -33.09
N SER A 61 5.10 -35.77 -33.57
CA SER A 61 4.41 -34.49 -33.25
C SER A 61 2.91 -34.42 -33.60
N ALA A 62 2.43 -35.24 -34.55
CA ALA A 62 1.01 -35.33 -34.89
C ALA A 62 0.16 -36.10 -33.85
N GLY A 63 0.82 -36.87 -32.98
CA GLY A 63 0.21 -37.69 -31.94
C GLY A 63 -0.48 -38.96 -32.45
N ILE A 64 -1.07 -39.71 -31.50
CA ILE A 64 -1.91 -40.87 -31.78
C ILE A 64 -3.33 -40.36 -32.07
N ARG A 65 -3.85 -40.59 -33.29
CA ARG A 65 -5.18 -40.11 -33.71
C ARG A 65 -6.12 -41.22 -34.17
N ALA A 66 -5.64 -42.46 -34.28
CA ALA A 66 -6.45 -43.63 -34.60
C ALA A 66 -5.98 -44.85 -33.79
N THR A 67 -6.85 -45.86 -33.71
CA THR A 67 -6.49 -47.20 -33.22
C THR A 67 -6.99 -48.26 -34.19
N VAL A 68 -6.42 -49.46 -34.10
CA VAL A 68 -6.93 -50.65 -34.80
C VAL A 68 -7.08 -51.81 -33.82
N PRO A 69 -8.12 -52.64 -33.93
CA PRO A 69 -8.25 -53.83 -33.09
C PRO A 69 -7.05 -54.76 -33.26
N LEU A 70 -6.36 -55.06 -32.17
CA LEU A 70 -5.25 -56.01 -32.12
C LEU A 70 -5.24 -56.69 -30.76
N MET A 71 -5.58 -57.99 -30.75
CA MET A 71 -5.70 -58.75 -29.51
C MET A 71 -4.38 -58.78 -28.72
N GLY A 72 -4.46 -58.50 -27.42
CA GLY A 72 -3.32 -58.51 -26.51
C GLY A 72 -2.54 -57.19 -26.46
N HIS A 73 -2.79 -56.25 -27.37
CA HIS A 73 -2.19 -54.92 -27.35
C HIS A 73 -3.05 -53.92 -26.59
N SER A 74 -2.45 -52.86 -26.05
CA SER A 74 -3.19 -51.80 -25.38
C SER A 74 -2.59 -50.44 -25.69
N CYS A 75 -3.40 -49.59 -26.33
CA CYS A 75 -3.01 -48.24 -26.71
C CYS A 75 -3.43 -47.20 -25.67
N TYR A 76 -2.46 -46.40 -25.22
CA TYR A 76 -2.66 -45.34 -24.23
C TYR A 76 -2.09 -44.01 -24.70
N ILE A 77 -2.92 -42.95 -24.71
CA ILE A 77 -2.45 -41.60 -25.00
C ILE A 77 -1.82 -41.00 -23.73
N PHE A 78 -0.65 -40.38 -23.91
CA PHE A 78 0.03 -39.62 -22.89
C PHE A 78 -0.66 -38.28 -22.73
N ALA A 79 -1.48 -38.18 -21.69
CA ALA A 79 -1.96 -36.91 -21.18
C ALA A 79 -1.05 -36.55 -20.00
N PRO A 80 -0.26 -35.45 -20.06
CA PRO A 80 0.43 -34.95 -18.89
C PRO A 80 -0.60 -34.78 -17.78
N SER A 81 -0.33 -35.40 -16.63
CA SER A 81 -1.27 -35.49 -15.52
C SER A 81 -1.35 -34.11 -14.86
N ASP A 82 -2.40 -33.35 -15.18
CA ASP A 82 -2.60 -31.99 -14.65
C ASP A 82 -3.00 -31.95 -13.16
N PHE A 83 -3.43 -33.06 -12.56
CA PHE A 83 -3.74 -33.16 -11.13
C PHE A 83 -3.56 -34.62 -10.65
N GLU A 84 -2.74 -34.84 -9.62
CA GLU A 84 -2.64 -36.12 -8.91
C GLU A 84 -3.49 -36.08 -7.63
N SER A 85 -4.13 -37.20 -7.29
CA SER A 85 -4.91 -37.30 -6.03
C SER A 85 -3.96 -37.31 -4.84
N VAL A 86 -4.09 -36.33 -3.95
CA VAL A 86 -3.33 -36.25 -2.70
C VAL A 86 -4.25 -36.65 -1.56
N GLY A 87 -4.04 -37.84 -1.01
CA GLY A 87 -4.80 -38.36 0.14
C GLY A 87 -5.97 -39.30 -0.18
N GLY A 88 -6.39 -39.43 -1.45
CA GLY A 88 -7.48 -40.34 -1.86
C GLY A 88 -8.88 -39.73 -1.80
N GLU A 89 -9.91 -40.54 -2.05
CA GLU A 89 -11.32 -40.11 -2.04
C GLU A 89 -11.86 -39.92 -0.61
N ASN A 90 -12.85 -39.03 -0.44
CA ASN A 90 -13.44 -38.64 0.85
C ASN A 90 -12.45 -38.00 1.85
N GLN A 91 -11.39 -37.39 1.34
CA GLN A 91 -10.49 -36.55 2.12
C GLN A 91 -10.55 -35.11 1.64
N ALA A 92 -10.29 -34.19 2.54
CA ALA A 92 -10.32 -32.77 2.26
C ALA A 92 -8.89 -32.21 2.34
N CYS A 93 -8.57 -31.29 1.44
CA CYS A 93 -7.26 -30.65 1.36
C CYS A 93 -7.04 -29.80 2.61
N ARG A 94 -5.84 -29.91 3.20
CA ARG A 94 -5.43 -29.18 4.40
C ARG A 94 -4.08 -28.52 4.17
N GLY A 95 -3.83 -27.46 4.93
CA GLY A 95 -2.57 -26.73 4.91
C GLY A 95 -1.44 -27.50 5.63
N ARG A 96 -0.79 -26.86 6.59
CA ARG A 96 0.41 -27.42 7.23
C ARG A 96 0.12 -28.60 8.18
N THR A 97 -1.10 -28.69 8.70
CA THR A 97 -1.55 -29.75 9.61
C THR A 97 -2.96 -30.22 9.24
N TRP A 98 -3.41 -31.35 9.79
CA TRP A 98 -4.73 -31.93 9.47
C TRP A 98 -5.94 -31.06 9.88
N TYR A 99 -5.75 -30.08 10.79
CA TYR A 99 -6.79 -29.13 11.21
C TYR A 99 -6.64 -27.75 10.56
N ASP A 100 -5.62 -27.54 9.73
CA ASP A 100 -5.36 -26.27 9.05
C ASP A 100 -6.25 -26.12 7.81
N ASN A 101 -7.44 -25.56 7.98
CA ASN A 101 -8.46 -25.37 6.94
C ASN A 101 -8.82 -23.88 6.74
N SER A 102 -7.82 -23.00 6.80
CA SER A 102 -8.02 -21.55 6.68
C SER A 102 -8.71 -21.16 5.35
N PRO A 103 -9.78 -20.35 5.37
CA PRO A 103 -10.43 -19.82 4.16
C PRO A 103 -9.49 -18.98 3.28
N SER A 104 -8.44 -18.41 3.85
CA SER A 104 -7.39 -17.71 3.10
C SER A 104 -6.65 -18.60 2.13
N TYR A 105 -6.76 -19.92 2.30
CA TYR A 105 -6.16 -20.86 1.39
C TYR A 105 -7.03 -21.17 0.19
N TYR A 106 -8.21 -20.56 0.07
CA TYR A 106 -9.09 -20.97 -0.99
C TYR A 106 -10.18 -20.00 -1.39
N THR A 107 -10.33 -19.87 -2.70
CA THR A 107 -11.48 -19.24 -3.34
C THR A 107 -12.54 -20.27 -3.66
N HIS A 108 -13.77 -20.01 -3.22
CA HIS A 108 -14.94 -20.83 -3.52
C HIS A 108 -15.53 -20.53 -4.89
N VAL A 109 -15.61 -21.55 -5.73
CA VAL A 109 -16.27 -21.48 -7.03
C VAL A 109 -17.38 -22.52 -7.06
N ARG A 110 -18.60 -22.09 -7.41
CA ARG A 110 -19.73 -22.98 -7.68
C ARG A 110 -19.69 -23.39 -9.14
N ASP A 111 -19.22 -24.59 -9.41
CA ASP A 111 -19.14 -25.16 -10.75
C ASP A 111 -19.72 -26.59 -10.75
N GLN A 112 -20.21 -27.06 -11.90
CA GLN A 112 -21.02 -28.29 -11.97
C GLN A 112 -20.20 -29.55 -12.23
N SER A 113 -18.93 -29.44 -12.62
CA SER A 113 -18.09 -30.60 -12.94
C SER A 113 -16.64 -30.45 -12.49
N LEU A 114 -16.03 -31.58 -12.10
CA LEU A 114 -14.63 -31.66 -11.72
C LEU A 114 -13.69 -31.16 -12.85
N ASP A 115 -14.05 -31.40 -14.10
CA ASP A 115 -13.24 -30.98 -15.25
C ASP A 115 -13.30 -29.47 -15.50
N SER A 116 -14.44 -28.84 -15.24
CA SER A 116 -14.55 -27.37 -15.27
C SER A 116 -13.67 -26.74 -14.19
N CYS A 117 -13.64 -27.33 -13.00
CA CYS A 117 -12.79 -26.90 -11.88
C CYS A 117 -11.30 -27.01 -12.20
N LYS A 118 -10.89 -28.13 -12.84
CA LYS A 118 -9.52 -28.31 -13.33
C LYS A 118 -9.17 -27.26 -14.38
N SER A 119 -10.08 -26.95 -15.30
CA SER A 119 -9.87 -25.94 -16.34
C SER A 119 -9.71 -24.53 -15.77
N LEU A 120 -10.48 -24.19 -14.75
CA LEU A 120 -10.39 -22.91 -14.06
C LEU A 120 -9.06 -22.77 -13.31
N CYS A 121 -8.65 -23.81 -12.59
CA CYS A 121 -7.36 -23.87 -11.91
C CYS A 121 -6.18 -23.73 -12.89
N ARG A 122 -6.24 -24.40 -14.06
CA ARG A 122 -5.26 -24.22 -15.15
C ARG A 122 -5.21 -22.78 -15.68
N GLY A 123 -6.37 -22.15 -15.86
CA GLY A 123 -6.48 -20.76 -16.31
C GLY A 123 -5.82 -19.75 -15.36
N MET A 124 -5.64 -20.12 -14.08
CA MET A 124 -4.99 -19.29 -13.08
C MET A 124 -3.46 -19.47 -13.01
N GLY A 125 -2.90 -20.43 -13.75
CA GLY A 125 -1.45 -20.68 -13.82
C GLY A 125 -0.85 -21.13 -12.49
N THR A 126 0.37 -20.66 -12.17
CA THR A 126 1.13 -21.04 -10.96
C THR A 126 0.49 -20.62 -9.64
N ARG A 127 -0.59 -19.82 -9.70
CA ARG A 127 -1.39 -19.37 -8.55
C ARG A 127 -2.33 -20.45 -8.03
N CYS A 128 -2.74 -21.42 -8.85
CA CYS A 128 -3.53 -22.53 -8.36
C CYS A 128 -2.62 -23.71 -7.99
N LYS A 129 -2.69 -24.18 -6.74
CA LYS A 129 -1.85 -25.27 -6.22
C LYS A 129 -2.54 -26.64 -6.19
N GLY A 130 -3.87 -26.68 -6.30
CA GLY A 130 -4.67 -27.89 -6.23
C GLY A 130 -6.17 -27.58 -6.19
N ILE A 131 -6.99 -28.63 -6.22
CA ILE A 131 -8.45 -28.53 -6.17
C ILE A 131 -9.01 -29.52 -5.14
N GLU A 132 -10.00 -29.06 -4.35
CA GLU A 132 -10.90 -29.89 -3.53
C GLU A 132 -12.26 -29.87 -4.22
N PHE A 133 -12.93 -31.02 -4.41
CA PHE A 133 -14.21 -31.11 -5.14
C PHE A 133 -15.22 -31.99 -4.38
N GLY A 134 -16.41 -31.47 -4.12
CA GLY A 134 -17.49 -32.17 -3.40
C GLY A 134 -18.80 -32.26 -4.19
N SER A 135 -19.52 -33.37 -4.06
CA SER A 135 -20.76 -33.68 -4.81
C SER A 135 -22.03 -32.97 -4.29
N CYS A 136 -21.97 -32.33 -3.12
CA CYS A 136 -23.03 -31.41 -2.66
C CYS A 136 -22.65 -29.98 -3.04
N ALA A 137 -23.13 -29.54 -4.21
CA ALA A 137 -22.84 -28.27 -4.87
C ALA A 137 -21.34 -28.07 -5.13
N GLY A 138 -20.87 -28.37 -6.35
CA GLY A 138 -19.45 -28.38 -6.72
C GLY A 138 -18.72 -27.12 -6.27
N LEU A 139 -18.02 -27.28 -5.15
CA LEU A 139 -17.30 -26.24 -4.42
C LEU A 139 -15.80 -26.49 -4.62
N VAL A 140 -15.13 -25.52 -5.24
CA VAL A 140 -13.66 -25.52 -5.46
C VAL A 140 -12.99 -24.60 -4.45
N LYS A 141 -11.69 -24.76 -4.23
CA LYS A 141 -10.89 -24.02 -3.25
C LYS A 141 -9.51 -23.59 -3.82
N ILE A 142 -9.21 -22.27 -3.95
CA ILE A 142 -7.99 -21.70 -4.63
C ILE A 142 -7.16 -20.65 -3.81
N LEU A 143 -5.87 -20.87 -3.51
CA LEU A 143 -4.95 -19.97 -2.75
C LEU A 143 -4.39 -18.78 -3.56
N PRO A 144 -4.49 -17.50 -3.11
CA PRO A 144 -3.28 -16.65 -3.13
C PRO A 144 -3.17 -15.57 -2.02
N VAL A 145 -1.93 -15.19 -1.66
CA VAL A 145 -1.59 -13.89 -1.03
C VAL A 145 -1.02 -12.99 -2.14
N SER A 146 -1.50 -11.74 -2.25
CA SER A 146 -1.01 -10.72 -3.20
C SER A 146 0.50 -10.49 -3.03
N LEU A 147 1.27 -10.83 -4.05
CA LEU A 147 2.72 -10.60 -4.11
C LEU A 147 3.05 -9.10 -4.10
N GLU A 148 2.10 -8.27 -4.53
CA GLU A 148 2.16 -6.82 -4.63
C GLU A 148 2.36 -6.15 -3.26
N LEU A 149 1.54 -6.53 -2.27
CA LEU A 149 1.64 -6.01 -0.91
C LEU A 149 2.93 -6.47 -0.23
N GLN A 150 3.35 -7.72 -0.48
CA GLN A 150 4.60 -8.26 0.08
C GLN A 150 5.80 -7.50 -0.46
N ALA A 151 5.83 -7.22 -1.78
CA ALA A 151 6.89 -6.45 -2.41
C ALA A 151 6.98 -5.03 -1.85
N ALA A 152 5.85 -4.34 -1.70
CA ALA A 152 5.82 -2.98 -1.14
C ALA A 152 6.33 -2.94 0.31
N LEU A 153 5.91 -3.88 1.16
CA LEU A 153 6.39 -3.98 2.54
C LEU A 153 7.89 -4.30 2.61
N ALA A 154 8.35 -5.24 1.78
CA ALA A 154 9.76 -5.64 1.74
C ALA A 154 10.68 -4.48 1.31
N VAL A 155 10.28 -3.69 0.31
CA VAL A 155 11.02 -2.50 -0.14
C VAL A 155 11.05 -1.43 0.95
N ALA A 156 9.92 -1.14 1.60
CA ALA A 156 9.84 -0.15 2.67
C ALA A 156 10.73 -0.52 3.87
N ALA A 157 10.72 -1.80 4.26
CA ALA A 157 11.58 -2.34 5.31
C ALA A 157 13.06 -2.30 4.93
N THR A 158 13.39 -2.57 3.66
CA THR A 158 14.77 -2.51 3.16
C THR A 158 15.31 -1.09 3.22
N ILE A 159 14.53 -0.09 2.77
CA ILE A 159 14.90 1.32 2.90
C ILE A 159 15.11 1.71 4.36
N ALA A 160 14.22 1.24 5.25
CA ALA A 160 14.35 1.52 6.67
C ALA A 160 15.67 0.99 7.24
N ALA A 161 15.97 -0.28 6.97
CA ALA A 161 17.20 -0.92 7.42
C ALA A 161 18.43 -0.19 6.87
N GLN A 162 18.44 0.13 5.57
CA GLN A 162 19.56 0.77 4.90
C GLN A 162 19.84 2.20 5.36
N GLU A 163 18.81 2.99 5.65
CA GLU A 163 18.99 4.35 6.16
C GLU A 163 19.49 4.35 7.62
N LEU A 164 18.97 3.44 8.45
CA LEU A 164 19.38 3.33 9.86
C LEU A 164 20.79 2.75 10.03
N SER A 165 21.24 1.89 9.11
CA SER A 165 22.61 1.37 9.08
C SER A 165 23.60 2.29 8.38
N GLY A 166 23.14 3.36 7.71
CA GLY A 166 23.98 4.21 6.87
C GLY A 166 24.51 3.48 5.63
N SER A 167 23.80 2.46 5.13
CA SER A 167 24.20 1.62 4.00
C SER A 167 23.21 1.66 2.83
N VAL A 168 22.73 2.86 2.48
CA VAL A 168 21.80 3.10 1.36
C VAL A 168 22.41 2.61 0.05
N HIS A 169 21.77 1.60 -0.55
CA HIS A 169 22.23 1.03 -1.82
C HIS A 169 21.05 0.45 -2.62
N PRO A 170 20.78 0.97 -3.85
CA PRO A 170 19.59 0.60 -4.64
C PRO A 170 19.36 -0.91 -4.82
N ALA A 171 20.42 -1.70 -5.01
CA ALA A 171 20.29 -3.14 -5.23
C ALA A 171 19.63 -3.91 -4.06
N GLY A 172 19.66 -3.37 -2.84
CA GLY A 172 19.02 -4.02 -1.69
C GLY A 172 17.51 -4.21 -1.89
N ALA A 173 16.82 -3.17 -2.36
CA ALA A 173 15.38 -3.23 -2.61
C ALA A 173 15.02 -4.15 -3.78
N ALA A 174 15.84 -4.17 -4.84
CA ALA A 174 15.69 -5.13 -5.94
C ALA A 174 15.82 -6.58 -5.45
N ASN A 175 16.83 -6.88 -4.62
CA ASN A 175 17.03 -8.22 -4.07
C ASN A 175 15.87 -8.67 -3.18
N ALA A 176 15.23 -7.74 -2.45
CA ALA A 176 14.05 -8.05 -1.65
C ALA A 176 12.88 -8.53 -2.51
N VAL A 177 12.63 -7.90 -3.66
CA VAL A 177 11.61 -8.33 -4.62
C VAL A 177 11.99 -9.65 -5.30
N ILE A 178 13.25 -9.80 -5.73
CA ILE A 178 13.75 -11.04 -6.33
C ILE A 178 13.54 -12.24 -5.40
N PHE A 179 13.76 -12.08 -4.09
CA PHE A 179 13.54 -13.15 -3.12
C PHE A 179 12.08 -13.62 -3.07
N LEU A 180 11.13 -12.67 -3.11
CA LEU A 180 9.69 -12.98 -3.09
C LEU A 180 9.25 -13.74 -4.35
N GLU A 181 9.88 -13.46 -5.49
CA GLU A 181 9.60 -14.15 -6.75
C GLU A 181 10.33 -15.48 -6.90
N ALA A 182 11.54 -15.59 -6.38
CA ALA A 182 12.38 -16.76 -6.62
C ALA A 182 11.78 -18.03 -6.02
N GLN A 183 11.04 -17.97 -4.89
CA GLN A 183 10.31 -19.04 -4.15
C GLN A 183 11.01 -20.42 -3.96
N SER A 184 12.19 -20.62 -4.51
CA SER A 184 12.90 -21.89 -4.67
C SER A 184 14.20 -21.95 -3.85
N CYS A 185 14.55 -20.87 -3.15
CA CYS A 185 15.70 -20.78 -2.27
C CYS A 185 15.30 -20.40 -0.85
N SER A 186 15.91 -21.08 0.14
CA SER A 186 15.77 -20.70 1.54
C SER A 186 16.41 -19.32 1.79
N TRP A 187 15.88 -18.56 2.77
CA TRP A 187 16.43 -17.26 3.15
C TRP A 187 17.94 -17.29 3.44
N PRO A 188 18.50 -18.26 4.21
CA PRO A 188 19.93 -18.34 4.45
C PRO A 188 20.77 -18.51 3.17
N SER A 189 20.30 -19.36 2.24
CA SER A 189 20.99 -19.58 0.96
C SER A 189 21.00 -18.29 0.12
N PHE A 190 19.86 -17.61 0.02
CA PHE A 190 19.75 -16.36 -0.72
C PHE A 190 20.61 -15.24 -0.12
N ALA A 191 20.62 -15.12 1.22
CA ALA A 191 21.46 -14.16 1.93
C ALA A 191 22.95 -14.41 1.68
N CYS A 192 23.39 -15.68 1.70
CA CYS A 192 24.77 -16.06 1.40
C CYS A 192 25.18 -15.70 -0.03
N MET A 193 24.30 -15.95 -1.02
CA MET A 193 24.53 -15.55 -2.41
C MET A 193 24.65 -14.03 -2.57
N CYS A 194 23.76 -13.27 -1.93
CA CYS A 194 23.82 -11.81 -1.96
C CYS A 194 25.12 -11.28 -1.32
N ALA A 195 25.53 -11.87 -0.19
CA ALA A 195 26.76 -11.49 0.51
C ALA A 195 28.00 -11.78 -0.35
N SER A 196 28.12 -12.97 -0.93
CA SER A 196 29.26 -13.34 -1.77
C SER A 196 29.35 -12.50 -3.05
N ALA A 197 28.22 -12.24 -3.71
CA ALA A 197 28.16 -11.35 -4.87
C ALA A 197 28.55 -9.90 -4.52
N THR A 198 28.15 -9.40 -3.35
CA THR A 198 28.50 -8.05 -2.88
C THR A 198 30.00 -7.94 -2.58
N VAL A 199 30.60 -8.94 -1.94
CA VAL A 199 32.06 -8.98 -1.70
C VAL A 199 32.80 -9.00 -3.04
N LEU A 200 32.36 -9.84 -3.98
CA LEU A 200 32.96 -9.89 -5.32
C LEU A 200 32.87 -8.55 -6.04
N LEU A 201 31.70 -7.88 -5.98
CA LEU A 201 31.51 -6.55 -6.56
C LEU A 201 32.47 -5.53 -5.97
N VAL A 202 32.63 -5.49 -4.64
CA VAL A 202 33.55 -4.55 -3.97
C VAL A 202 35.00 -4.82 -4.37
N VAL A 203 35.40 -6.10 -4.44
CA VAL A 203 36.75 -6.49 -4.89
C VAL A 203 37.00 -6.04 -6.33
N VAL A 204 36.10 -6.38 -7.25
CA VAL A 204 36.22 -6.00 -8.67
C VAL A 204 36.20 -4.47 -8.82
N ALA A 205 35.32 -3.76 -8.11
CA ALA A 205 35.27 -2.31 -8.13
C ALA A 205 36.56 -1.67 -7.59
N ALA A 206 37.13 -2.21 -6.51
CA ALA A 206 38.41 -1.74 -5.97
C ALA A 206 39.57 -1.98 -6.92
N LEU A 207 39.56 -3.10 -7.64
CA LEU A 207 40.55 -3.39 -8.66
C LEU A 207 40.42 -2.44 -9.86
N PHE A 208 39.25 -2.36 -10.47
CA PHE A 208 39.06 -1.62 -11.71
C PHE A 208 39.03 -0.10 -11.52
N ASN A 209 38.32 0.43 -10.52
CA ASN A 209 38.21 1.89 -10.37
C ASN A 209 39.55 2.54 -10.07
N ASN A 210 40.45 1.85 -9.34
CA ASN A 210 41.75 2.41 -8.98
C ASN A 210 42.80 2.30 -10.10
N THR A 211 42.52 1.58 -11.18
CA THR A 211 43.40 1.59 -12.38
C THR A 211 43.46 2.97 -13.03
N CYS A 212 42.37 3.73 -12.95
CA CYS A 212 42.28 5.09 -13.45
C CYS A 212 42.94 6.07 -12.48
N MET A 213 43.87 6.89 -12.96
CA MET A 213 44.62 7.84 -12.11
C MET A 213 43.71 8.88 -11.44
N ASP A 214 42.63 9.27 -12.09
CA ASP A 214 41.74 10.35 -11.61
C ASP A 214 40.59 9.84 -10.72
N ARG A 215 40.54 8.54 -10.43
CA ARG A 215 39.54 7.92 -9.56
C ARG A 215 40.15 7.47 -8.25
N LEU A 216 39.40 7.65 -7.17
CA LEU A 216 39.73 7.19 -5.81
C LEU A 216 38.56 6.33 -5.31
N TYR A 217 38.78 5.05 -5.08
CA TYR A 217 37.79 4.14 -4.52
C TYR A 217 38.41 3.19 -3.48
N PRO A 218 37.75 2.91 -2.34
CA PRO A 218 36.47 3.49 -1.93
C PRO A 218 36.62 4.91 -1.38
N GLN A 219 35.55 5.68 -1.44
CA GLN A 219 35.51 7.01 -0.84
C GLN A 219 35.45 6.93 0.69
N ALA A 220 34.70 5.96 1.22
CA ALA A 220 34.64 5.62 2.64
C ALA A 220 34.35 4.11 2.81
N TRP A 221 34.85 3.52 3.90
CA TRP A 221 34.60 2.11 4.24
C TRP A 221 33.46 1.92 5.24
N TRP A 222 33.32 2.84 6.21
CA TRP A 222 32.43 2.68 7.36
C TRP A 222 31.59 3.93 7.60
N PRO A 223 30.36 3.82 8.12
CA PRO A 223 29.58 4.96 8.58
C PRO A 223 30.35 5.77 9.63
N SER A 224 30.20 7.09 9.61
CA SER A 224 30.82 7.93 10.65
C SER A 224 29.87 8.14 11.83
N PRO A 225 30.37 8.15 13.08
CA PRO A 225 29.56 8.53 14.23
C PRO A 225 29.04 9.96 14.04
N ALA A 226 27.77 10.17 14.39
CA ALA A 226 27.11 11.47 14.34
C ALA A 226 27.73 12.40 15.40
N VAL A 227 28.83 13.08 15.06
CA VAL A 227 29.36 14.18 15.86
C VAL A 227 28.91 15.47 15.18
N GLU A 228 28.22 16.34 15.92
CA GLU A 228 27.88 17.70 15.49
C GLU A 228 29.16 18.42 15.04
N SER A 229 29.34 18.58 13.73
CA SER A 229 30.40 19.44 13.21
C SER A 229 29.92 20.88 13.24
N GLU A 230 30.76 21.79 13.73
CA GLU A 230 30.51 23.22 13.62
C GLU A 230 30.12 23.63 12.19
N PRO A 231 29.06 24.44 12.03
CA PRO A 231 28.62 24.91 10.72
C PRO A 231 29.69 25.80 10.10
N GLY A 232 30.31 25.32 9.01
CA GLY A 232 31.32 26.08 8.25
C GLY A 232 32.67 25.38 8.07
N SER A 233 32.91 24.23 8.70
CA SER A 233 34.12 23.45 8.43
C SER A 233 33.95 22.60 7.16
N SER A 234 34.31 23.15 6.00
CA SER A 234 34.58 22.35 4.82
C SER A 234 35.64 21.29 5.18
N PRO A 235 35.46 20.00 4.86
CA PRO A 235 36.52 19.02 5.06
C PRO A 235 37.73 19.52 4.29
N LYS A 236 38.81 19.84 5.03
CA LYS A 236 40.09 20.10 4.39
C LYS A 236 40.40 18.84 3.57
N PRO A 237 40.69 18.95 2.26
CA PRO A 237 41.19 17.81 1.53
C PRO A 237 42.39 17.27 2.32
N PRO A 238 42.56 15.93 2.45
CA PRO A 238 43.73 15.40 3.11
C PRO A 238 44.96 16.04 2.46
N VAL A 239 45.65 16.84 3.27
CA VAL A 239 46.88 17.53 2.90
C VAL A 239 47.88 16.43 2.52
N GLY A 240 48.24 16.35 1.24
CA GLY A 240 49.43 15.61 0.81
C GLY A 240 49.25 14.39 -0.10
N PHE A 241 48.16 14.23 -0.85
CA PHE A 241 48.13 13.26 -1.95
C PHE A 241 47.96 13.98 -3.29
N ILE A 242 48.94 13.82 -4.17
CA ILE A 242 49.03 14.40 -5.52
C ILE A 242 49.57 15.84 -5.56
N VAL A 243 50.83 16.06 -5.16
CA VAL A 243 51.65 17.07 -5.84
C VAL A 243 53.07 16.57 -6.14
N ASP A 244 53.71 15.73 -5.30
CA ASP A 244 55.15 15.43 -5.48
C ASP A 244 55.57 13.95 -5.36
N ALA A 245 54.73 12.98 -5.76
CA ALA A 245 55.12 11.56 -5.75
C ALA A 245 55.56 11.07 -7.15
N PRO A 246 56.69 10.34 -7.27
CA PRO A 246 57.24 9.93 -8.56
C PRO A 246 56.32 8.97 -9.34
N GLN A 247 56.49 9.00 -10.66
CA GLN A 247 55.76 8.34 -11.77
C GLN A 247 55.60 6.80 -11.68
N GLN A 248 55.17 6.21 -10.56
CA GLN A 248 54.98 4.77 -10.41
C GLN A 248 53.51 4.41 -10.12
N TRP A 249 52.91 3.68 -11.06
CA TRP A 249 51.50 3.28 -11.04
C TRP A 249 51.14 2.34 -9.89
N LEU A 250 51.97 1.33 -9.61
CA LEU A 250 51.66 0.27 -8.64
C LEU A 250 51.59 0.75 -7.17
N PRO A 251 52.55 1.55 -6.65
CA PRO A 251 52.45 2.10 -5.30
C PRO A 251 51.22 3.03 -5.14
N THR A 252 50.96 3.85 -6.16
CA THR A 252 49.79 4.75 -6.19
C THR A 252 48.49 3.95 -6.15
N TYR A 253 48.38 2.90 -6.95
CA TYR A 253 47.25 1.98 -6.98
C TYR A 253 47.00 1.32 -5.61
N LEU A 254 48.05 0.77 -4.98
CA LEU A 254 47.94 0.13 -3.66
C LEU A 254 47.54 1.11 -2.56
N LEU A 255 47.99 2.37 -2.65
CA LEU A 255 47.59 3.42 -1.72
C LEU A 255 46.10 3.78 -1.86
N LYS A 256 45.55 3.79 -3.07
CA LYS A 256 44.11 4.05 -3.29
C LYS A 256 43.20 3.02 -2.60
N LEU A 257 43.66 1.77 -2.45
CA LEU A 257 42.92 0.71 -1.74
C LEU A 257 42.69 1.01 -0.25
N ARG A 258 43.48 1.91 0.36
CA ARG A 258 43.24 2.40 1.73
C ARG A 258 42.00 3.30 1.85
N GLY A 259 41.49 3.79 0.71
CA GLY A 259 40.35 4.68 0.62
C GLY A 259 40.71 6.17 0.69
N ALA A 260 39.79 7.03 0.27
CA ALA A 260 40.01 8.47 0.16
C ALA A 260 40.09 9.22 1.51
N GLY A 261 39.90 8.53 2.63
CA GLY A 261 39.89 9.12 3.97
C GLY A 261 38.67 10.00 4.27
N ASN A 262 37.66 9.99 3.42
CA ASN A 262 36.42 10.75 3.66
C ASN A 262 35.62 10.10 4.81
N ARG A 263 34.95 10.94 5.59
CA ARG A 263 33.97 10.46 6.57
C ARG A 263 32.84 9.75 5.82
N GLY A 264 32.52 8.53 6.24
CA GLY A 264 31.38 7.80 5.69
C GLY A 264 30.05 8.47 6.02
N PRO A 265 28.96 8.04 5.37
CA PRO A 265 27.63 8.61 5.57
C PRO A 265 27.22 8.51 7.04
N VAL A 266 26.54 9.55 7.52
CA VAL A 266 25.98 9.58 8.88
C VAL A 266 24.58 8.97 8.81
N PRO A 267 24.23 8.02 9.70
CA PRO A 267 22.86 7.51 9.80
C PRO A 267 21.85 8.66 9.95
N VAL A 268 20.74 8.56 9.22
CA VAL A 268 19.72 9.61 9.23
C VAL A 268 18.73 9.39 10.37
N SER A 269 18.02 10.45 10.77
CA SER A 269 17.05 10.36 11.86
C SER A 269 15.89 9.40 11.54
N TYR A 270 15.35 8.73 12.55
CA TYR A 270 14.17 7.86 12.41
C TYR A 270 13.00 8.51 11.65
N ALA A 271 12.75 9.80 11.85
CA ALA A 271 11.69 10.53 11.15
C ALA A 271 11.94 10.62 9.63
N HIS A 272 13.19 10.85 9.23
CA HIS A 272 13.58 10.83 7.81
C HIS A 272 13.36 9.44 7.21
N THR A 273 13.76 8.40 7.95
CA THR A 273 13.62 7.01 7.53
C THR A 273 12.19 6.56 7.38
N CYS A 274 11.35 6.81 8.37
CA CYS A 274 9.93 6.50 8.30
C CYS A 274 9.30 7.12 7.05
N PHE A 275 9.64 8.38 6.77
CA PHE A 275 9.10 9.08 5.63
C PHE A 275 9.55 8.48 4.28
N SER A 276 10.84 8.20 4.13
CA SER A 276 11.36 7.53 2.92
C SER A 276 10.70 6.16 2.73
N SER A 277 10.52 5.39 3.82
CA SER A 277 9.87 4.08 3.79
C SER A 277 8.39 4.16 3.42
N LEU A 278 7.62 5.09 4.00
CA LEU A 278 6.21 5.30 3.63
C LEU A 278 6.08 5.73 2.17
N ALA A 279 6.99 6.58 1.69
CA ALA A 279 6.96 7.05 0.32
C ALA A 279 7.24 5.93 -0.69
N ALA A 280 8.25 5.10 -0.40
CA ALA A 280 8.55 3.92 -1.19
C ALA A 280 7.43 2.88 -1.15
N PHE A 281 6.80 2.66 0.01
CA PHE A 281 5.65 1.76 0.15
C PHE A 281 4.51 2.18 -0.77
N ALA A 282 4.09 3.45 -0.70
CA ALA A 282 2.98 3.97 -1.50
C ALA A 282 3.28 3.94 -3.02
N TYR A 283 4.52 4.22 -3.41
CA TYR A 283 4.97 4.10 -4.79
C TYR A 283 4.94 2.64 -5.28
N MET A 284 5.55 1.71 -4.53
CA MET A 284 5.63 0.31 -4.92
C MET A 284 4.25 -0.34 -5.06
N LEU A 285 3.33 -0.01 -4.14
CA LEU A 285 1.96 -0.49 -4.21
C LEU A 285 1.28 -0.04 -5.52
N SER A 286 1.50 1.22 -5.92
CA SER A 286 0.92 1.80 -7.14
C SER A 286 1.52 1.21 -8.42
N VAL A 287 2.83 0.95 -8.44
CA VAL A 287 3.47 0.24 -9.57
C VAL A 287 2.94 -1.19 -9.67
N ALA A 288 2.78 -1.87 -8.55
CA ALA A 288 2.25 -3.23 -8.52
C ALA A 288 0.81 -3.29 -9.03
N SER A 289 -0.05 -2.36 -8.62
CA SER A 289 -1.40 -2.23 -9.17
C SER A 289 -1.40 -1.92 -10.66
N LEU A 290 -0.47 -1.08 -11.14
CA LEU A 290 -0.33 -0.78 -12.57
C LEU A 290 0.14 -2.02 -13.35
N ASN A 291 0.96 -2.88 -12.77
CA ASN A 291 1.39 -4.13 -13.38
C ASN A 291 0.23 -5.10 -13.56
N ASP A 292 -0.53 -5.34 -12.50
CA ASP A 292 -1.73 -6.18 -12.54
C ASP A 292 -2.66 -5.72 -13.65
N LEU A 293 -2.74 -4.41 -13.84
CA LEU A 293 -3.58 -3.80 -14.84
C LEU A 293 -3.23 -4.15 -16.27
N LEU A 294 -1.95 -3.96 -16.56
CA LEU A 294 -1.43 -4.07 -17.90
C LEU A 294 -1.13 -5.54 -18.23
N GLY A 295 -1.43 -6.47 -17.30
CA GLY A 295 -1.14 -7.90 -17.40
C GLY A 295 0.33 -8.24 -17.20
N TRP A 296 1.10 -7.35 -16.57
CA TRP A 296 2.55 -7.47 -16.39
C TRP A 296 2.90 -8.42 -15.27
N THR A 297 4.06 -9.05 -15.42
CA THR A 297 4.56 -9.99 -14.42
C THR A 297 5.18 -9.21 -13.25
N PRO A 298 5.13 -9.78 -12.03
CA PRO A 298 5.80 -9.22 -10.86
C PRO A 298 7.27 -8.91 -11.11
N ALA A 299 7.94 -9.66 -11.99
CA ALA A 299 9.35 -9.46 -12.39
C ALA A 299 9.69 -8.02 -12.82
N SER A 300 8.71 -7.27 -13.30
CA SER A 300 8.89 -5.86 -13.66
C SER A 300 9.02 -4.92 -12.44
N LEU A 301 8.78 -5.38 -11.21
CA LEU A 301 8.90 -4.63 -9.95
C LEU A 301 10.34 -4.46 -9.47
N VAL A 302 11.28 -5.30 -9.93
CA VAL A 302 12.68 -5.30 -9.48
C VAL A 302 13.37 -3.94 -9.74
N GLY A 303 13.21 -3.42 -10.95
CA GLY A 303 13.74 -2.11 -11.34
C GLY A 303 13.16 -0.93 -10.56
N PRO A 304 11.81 -0.79 -10.52
CA PRO A 304 11.09 0.16 -9.68
C PRO A 304 11.53 0.15 -8.23
N ALA A 305 11.72 -1.04 -7.64
CA ALA A 305 12.21 -1.18 -6.27
C ALA A 305 13.59 -0.54 -6.08
N ALA A 306 14.56 -0.82 -6.97
CA ALA A 306 15.88 -0.19 -6.91
C ALA A 306 15.82 1.34 -7.13
N ALA A 307 15.00 1.80 -8.08
CA ALA A 307 14.87 3.22 -8.36
C ALA A 307 14.27 3.99 -7.17
N SER A 308 13.33 3.39 -6.43
CA SER A 308 12.70 3.99 -5.25
C SER A 308 13.69 4.36 -4.15
N VAL A 309 14.71 3.52 -3.91
CA VAL A 309 15.78 3.81 -2.94
C VAL A 309 16.54 5.08 -3.34
N SER A 310 16.82 5.24 -4.64
CA SER A 310 17.53 6.43 -5.15
C SER A 310 16.70 7.69 -4.93
N VAL A 311 15.40 7.66 -5.24
CA VAL A 311 14.53 8.84 -5.18
C VAL A 311 14.10 9.21 -3.76
N PHE A 312 13.82 8.25 -2.88
CA PHE A 312 13.33 8.55 -1.52
C PHE A 312 14.43 8.64 -0.48
N SER A 313 15.48 7.83 -0.56
CA SER A 313 16.61 7.87 0.39
C SER A 313 17.72 8.81 -0.05
N ASP A 314 18.11 8.79 -1.33
CA ASP A 314 19.14 9.68 -1.90
C ASP A 314 18.54 10.77 -2.81
N TRP A 315 17.47 11.42 -2.34
CA TRP A 315 16.73 12.44 -3.11
C TRP A 315 17.60 13.64 -3.55
N ARG A 316 18.75 13.87 -2.89
CA ARG A 316 19.72 14.92 -3.24
C ARG A 316 20.68 14.50 -4.36
N GLY A 317 20.84 13.20 -4.55
CA GLY A 317 21.78 12.59 -5.48
C GLY A 317 21.53 13.05 -6.91
N ALA A 318 22.61 13.29 -7.65
CA ALA A 318 22.52 13.67 -9.06
C ALA A 318 21.82 12.58 -9.88
N SER A 319 22.09 11.31 -9.58
CA SER A 319 21.48 10.12 -10.19
C SER A 319 20.01 9.92 -9.85
N SER A 320 19.49 10.63 -8.85
CA SER A 320 18.10 10.49 -8.38
C SER A 320 17.18 11.57 -8.93
N GLN A 321 17.72 12.52 -9.71
CA GLN A 321 16.94 13.60 -10.33
C GLN A 321 16.12 13.08 -11.52
N PRO A 322 15.07 13.81 -11.94
CA PRO A 322 14.11 13.30 -12.92
C PRO A 322 14.71 12.79 -14.23
N TRP A 323 15.72 13.48 -14.79
CA TRP A 323 16.34 13.07 -16.04
C TRP A 323 17.06 11.71 -15.95
N PRO A 324 18.02 11.51 -15.02
CA PRO A 324 18.57 10.19 -14.77
C PRO A 324 17.54 9.12 -14.42
N CYS A 325 16.52 9.46 -13.61
CA CYS A 325 15.49 8.49 -13.24
C CYS A 325 14.70 7.96 -14.43
N VAL A 326 14.24 8.82 -15.33
CA VAL A 326 13.43 8.40 -16.49
C VAL A 326 14.34 7.86 -17.59
N VAL A 327 15.27 8.67 -18.09
CA VAL A 327 16.09 8.31 -19.25
C VAL A 327 17.00 7.13 -18.93
N GLY A 328 17.60 7.11 -17.73
CA GLY A 328 18.53 6.04 -17.37
C GLY A 328 17.87 4.68 -17.23
N CYS A 329 16.64 4.63 -16.71
CA CYS A 329 15.85 3.41 -16.62
C CYS A 329 15.34 2.95 -17.98
N VAL A 330 14.93 3.88 -18.86
CA VAL A 330 14.56 3.57 -20.25
C VAL A 330 15.72 2.97 -21.02
N LEU A 331 16.93 3.55 -20.91
CA LEU A 331 18.14 3.02 -21.52
C LEU A 331 18.51 1.63 -20.96
N GLY A 332 18.28 1.41 -19.66
CA GLY A 332 18.42 0.10 -19.04
C GLY A 332 17.48 -0.95 -19.64
N ALA A 333 16.19 -0.64 -19.74
CA ALA A 333 15.20 -1.52 -20.34
C ALA A 333 15.50 -1.82 -21.81
N ALA A 334 15.92 -0.81 -22.58
CA ALA A 334 16.27 -0.96 -23.99
C ALA A 334 17.51 -1.85 -24.15
N SER A 335 18.53 -1.67 -23.31
CA SER A 335 19.74 -2.50 -23.32
C SER A 335 19.43 -3.97 -23.01
N GLY A 336 18.62 -4.24 -21.98
CA GLY A 336 18.17 -5.60 -21.65
C GLY A 336 17.37 -6.24 -22.78
N SER A 337 16.45 -5.49 -23.40
CA SER A 337 15.63 -5.97 -24.53
C SER A 337 16.48 -6.32 -25.76
N LEU A 338 17.49 -5.49 -26.06
CA LEU A 338 18.42 -5.72 -27.16
C LEU A 338 19.21 -7.01 -26.99
N PHE A 339 19.87 -7.19 -25.83
CA PHE A 339 20.68 -8.38 -25.59
C PHE A 339 19.86 -9.64 -25.30
N LEU A 340 18.58 -9.50 -24.94
CA LEU A 340 17.65 -10.63 -24.92
C LEU A 340 17.38 -11.17 -26.32
N LEU A 341 17.22 -10.30 -27.33
CA LEU A 341 17.05 -10.72 -28.72
C LEU A 341 18.26 -11.52 -29.21
N GLU A 342 19.46 -10.98 -29.01
CA GLU A 342 20.73 -11.66 -29.32
C GLU A 342 20.86 -13.02 -28.62
N ALA A 343 20.38 -13.14 -27.38
CA ALA A 343 20.40 -14.41 -26.65
C ALA A 343 19.38 -15.44 -27.18
N SER A 344 18.33 -14.98 -27.88
CA SER A 344 17.19 -15.78 -28.33
C SER A 344 17.27 -16.22 -29.80
N GLU A 345 18.03 -15.52 -30.65
CA GLU A 345 18.24 -15.92 -32.04
C GLU A 345 19.17 -17.13 -32.12
N GLY A 346 18.66 -18.24 -32.69
CA GLY A 346 19.32 -19.55 -32.78
C GLY A 346 20.60 -19.63 -33.64
N GLY A 347 21.23 -18.49 -33.92
CA GLY A 347 22.51 -18.36 -34.61
C GLY A 347 23.57 -17.56 -33.84
N SER A 348 23.27 -17.06 -32.64
CA SER A 348 24.24 -16.30 -31.85
C SER A 348 25.21 -17.20 -31.09
N ALA A 349 26.45 -16.72 -30.88
CA ALA A 349 27.46 -17.42 -30.09
C ALA A 349 27.08 -17.61 -28.61
N PHE A 350 25.92 -17.08 -28.19
CA PHE A 350 25.47 -17.02 -26.79
C PHE A 350 24.23 -17.87 -26.51
N ALA A 351 23.74 -18.62 -27.50
CA ALA A 351 22.59 -19.50 -27.37
C ALA A 351 22.75 -20.45 -26.16
N GLY A 352 21.78 -20.40 -25.23
CA GLY A 352 21.76 -21.22 -24.01
C GLY A 352 22.56 -20.70 -22.81
N HIS A 353 23.33 -19.61 -22.95
CA HIS A 353 24.22 -19.09 -21.89
C HIS A 353 23.84 -17.66 -21.47
N LEU A 354 22.79 -17.53 -20.64
CA LEU A 354 22.19 -16.24 -20.28
C LEU A 354 23.07 -15.28 -19.47
N TRP A 355 24.15 -15.78 -18.85
CA TRP A 355 25.04 -14.96 -18.02
C TRP A 355 25.83 -13.93 -18.84
N MET A 356 26.16 -14.25 -20.10
CA MET A 356 26.95 -13.36 -20.96
C MET A 356 26.11 -12.19 -21.51
N PRO A 357 24.93 -12.42 -22.13
CA PRO A 357 23.99 -11.34 -22.47
C PRO A 357 23.60 -10.48 -21.28
N ALA A 358 23.43 -11.07 -20.10
CA ALA A 358 23.15 -10.34 -18.87
C ALA A 358 24.28 -9.36 -18.49
N ALA A 359 25.54 -9.82 -18.52
CA ALA A 359 26.70 -8.97 -18.26
C ALA A 359 26.84 -7.85 -19.30
N MET A 360 26.65 -8.17 -20.59
CA MET A 360 26.69 -7.21 -21.69
C MET A 360 25.59 -6.15 -21.56
N ALA A 361 24.36 -6.54 -21.22
CA ALA A 361 23.25 -5.62 -21.05
C ALA A 361 23.49 -4.59 -19.93
N VAL A 362 24.02 -5.04 -18.79
CA VAL A 362 24.34 -4.15 -17.66
C VAL A 362 25.49 -3.20 -18.02
N ALA A 363 26.55 -3.71 -18.65
CA ALA A 363 27.70 -2.89 -19.07
C ALA A 363 27.31 -1.86 -20.15
N PHE A 364 26.53 -2.28 -21.15
CA PHE A 364 26.05 -1.43 -22.22
C PHE A 364 25.08 -0.37 -21.71
N SER A 365 24.15 -0.74 -20.81
CA SER A 365 23.27 0.21 -20.13
C SER A 365 24.09 1.27 -19.37
N ALA A 366 25.12 0.87 -18.62
CA ALA A 366 25.96 1.82 -17.89
C ALA A 366 26.65 2.80 -18.84
N ALA A 367 27.19 2.32 -19.97
CA ALA A 367 27.82 3.18 -20.97
C ALA A 367 26.83 4.17 -21.61
N LEU A 368 25.65 3.71 -22.04
CA LEU A 368 24.62 4.56 -22.61
C LEU A 368 24.13 5.63 -21.62
N GLN A 369 23.95 5.25 -20.35
CA GLN A 369 23.56 6.19 -19.31
C GLN A 369 24.62 7.26 -19.06
N GLU A 370 25.91 6.91 -19.10
CA GLU A 370 26.99 7.90 -18.97
C GLU A 370 27.01 8.86 -20.17
N LEU A 371 26.83 8.36 -21.39
CA LEU A 371 26.73 9.18 -22.60
C LEU A 371 25.52 10.11 -22.61
N ALA A 372 24.40 9.67 -22.03
CA ALA A 372 23.16 10.45 -21.92
C ALA A 372 23.10 11.38 -20.69
N PHE A 373 24.17 11.44 -19.89
CA PHE A 373 24.18 12.13 -18.59
C PHE A 373 23.01 11.72 -17.68
N ALA A 374 22.61 10.44 -17.78
CA ALA A 374 21.41 9.87 -17.17
C ALA A 374 21.75 8.67 -16.26
N LYS A 375 22.89 8.73 -15.58
CA LYS A 375 23.38 7.65 -14.72
C LYS A 375 22.45 7.39 -13.54
N ILE A 376 21.87 6.19 -13.49
CA ILE A 376 21.10 5.68 -12.34
C ILE A 376 21.36 4.18 -12.14
N PRO A 377 21.71 3.72 -10.92
CA PRO A 377 21.98 2.30 -10.67
C PRO A 377 20.82 1.37 -11.04
N ALA A 378 19.58 1.85 -10.88
CA ALA A 378 18.37 1.08 -11.17
C ALA A 378 18.25 0.64 -12.65
N GLY A 379 18.82 1.39 -13.61
CA GLY A 379 18.78 0.99 -15.01
C GLY A 379 19.57 -0.30 -15.28
N GLY A 380 20.64 -0.56 -14.51
CA GLY A 380 21.35 -1.85 -14.57
C GLY A 380 20.50 -3.01 -14.05
N SER A 381 19.77 -2.81 -12.95
CA SER A 381 18.82 -3.81 -12.43
C SER A 381 17.73 -4.12 -13.46
N ILE A 382 17.15 -3.10 -14.10
CA ILE A 382 16.14 -3.25 -15.15
C ILE A 382 16.70 -4.05 -16.34
N ALA A 383 17.91 -3.72 -16.81
CA ALA A 383 18.56 -4.43 -17.91
C ALA A 383 18.79 -5.93 -17.59
N LEU A 384 19.15 -6.23 -16.34
CA LEU A 384 19.37 -7.59 -15.88
C LEU A 384 18.06 -8.40 -15.74
N SER A 385 17.01 -7.78 -15.20
CA SER A 385 15.74 -8.44 -14.89
C SER A 385 15.10 -9.11 -16.11
N ILE A 386 15.05 -8.43 -17.26
CA ILE A 386 14.42 -8.98 -18.46
C ILE A 386 15.15 -10.22 -19.00
N ILE A 387 16.46 -10.33 -18.78
CA ILE A 387 17.27 -11.47 -19.24
C ILE A 387 17.18 -12.63 -18.25
N VAL A 388 17.33 -12.37 -16.95
CA VAL A 388 17.43 -13.44 -15.95
C VAL A 388 16.06 -14.04 -15.64
N MET A 389 15.00 -13.23 -15.64
CA MET A 389 13.67 -13.67 -15.19
C MET A 389 12.86 -14.22 -16.38
N PRO A 390 12.52 -15.52 -16.44
CA PRO A 390 11.84 -16.12 -17.59
C PRO A 390 10.51 -15.44 -17.91
N GLU A 391 9.76 -15.07 -16.87
CA GLU A 391 8.48 -14.36 -16.98
C GLU A 391 8.61 -12.96 -17.61
N ALA A 392 9.76 -12.31 -17.45
CA ALA A 392 10.02 -10.99 -18.03
C ALA A 392 10.40 -11.06 -19.52
N ARG A 393 11.01 -12.17 -19.97
CA ARG A 393 11.49 -12.33 -21.35
C ARG A 393 10.39 -12.22 -22.40
N ARG A 394 9.17 -12.66 -22.05
CA ARG A 394 8.01 -12.65 -22.96
C ARG A 394 7.61 -11.24 -23.45
N TRP A 395 8.05 -10.20 -22.74
CA TRP A 395 7.68 -8.82 -23.04
C TRP A 395 8.55 -8.18 -24.12
N GLY A 396 9.77 -8.70 -24.34
CA GLY A 396 10.73 -8.14 -25.30
C GLY A 396 10.82 -6.61 -25.19
N TRP A 397 10.67 -5.90 -26.30
CA TRP A 397 10.71 -4.43 -26.35
C TRP A 397 9.61 -3.71 -25.56
N SER A 398 8.49 -4.37 -25.26
CA SER A 398 7.47 -3.77 -24.41
C SER A 398 8.03 -3.44 -23.03
N PHE A 399 9.10 -4.14 -22.59
CA PHE A 399 9.75 -3.93 -21.30
C PHE A 399 10.33 -2.50 -21.15
N VAL A 400 10.54 -1.79 -22.27
CA VAL A 400 10.90 -0.37 -22.28
C VAL A 400 9.75 0.51 -21.80
N LEU A 401 8.51 0.20 -22.21
CA LEU A 401 7.33 0.93 -21.74
C LEU A 401 7.10 0.69 -20.24
N GLN A 402 7.21 -0.58 -19.81
CA GLN A 402 7.10 -0.99 -18.41
C GLN A 402 8.20 -2.01 -18.08
N PRO A 403 9.08 -1.78 -17.10
CA PRO A 403 9.07 -0.69 -16.12
C PRO A 403 9.78 0.60 -16.58
N GLY A 404 10.36 0.64 -17.78
CA GLY A 404 11.26 1.73 -18.18
C GLY A 404 10.63 3.13 -18.14
N VAL A 405 9.45 3.32 -18.75
CA VAL A 405 8.77 4.62 -18.84
C VAL A 405 7.73 4.80 -17.74
N LEU A 406 6.72 3.93 -17.66
CA LEU A 406 5.54 4.17 -16.84
C LEU A 406 5.87 4.16 -15.33
N SER A 407 6.59 3.16 -14.84
CA SER A 407 7.01 3.12 -13.43
C SER A 407 7.90 4.29 -13.05
N THR A 408 8.80 4.74 -13.93
CA THR A 408 9.73 5.82 -13.58
C THR A 408 9.10 7.20 -13.66
N CYS A 409 8.17 7.42 -14.59
CA CYS A 409 7.31 8.61 -14.58
C CYS A 409 6.51 8.67 -13.28
N LEU A 410 5.91 7.54 -12.86
CA LEU A 410 5.20 7.44 -11.58
C LEU A 410 6.15 7.70 -10.41
N LEU A 411 7.39 7.20 -10.45
CA LEU A 411 8.38 7.43 -9.41
C LEU A 411 8.74 8.92 -9.27
N VAL A 412 8.92 9.63 -10.38
CA VAL A 412 9.21 11.07 -10.35
C VAL A 412 8.02 11.85 -9.79
N ILE A 413 6.78 11.45 -10.14
CA ILE A 413 5.55 12.01 -9.56
C ILE A 413 5.53 11.80 -8.04
N TYR A 414 5.77 10.57 -7.57
CA TYR A 414 5.83 10.25 -6.15
C TYR A 414 7.00 10.96 -5.44
N GLY A 415 8.14 11.10 -6.10
CA GLY A 415 9.28 11.85 -5.59
C GLY A 415 8.93 13.32 -5.40
N ALA A 416 8.28 13.96 -6.38
CA ALA A 416 7.82 15.34 -6.28
C ALA A 416 6.70 15.52 -5.25
N LEU A 417 5.83 14.52 -5.09
CA LEU A 417 4.78 14.49 -4.08
C LEU A 417 5.36 14.41 -2.67
N LEU A 418 6.01 13.28 -2.42
CA LEU A 418 6.26 12.82 -1.08
C LEU A 418 7.53 13.47 -0.57
N ASN A 419 8.61 13.62 -1.35
CA ASN A 419 9.79 14.31 -0.81
C ASN A 419 9.49 15.73 -0.35
N ASN A 420 8.62 16.49 -1.02
CA ASN A 420 8.33 17.88 -0.63
C ASN A 420 7.29 18.02 0.50
N LEU A 421 6.77 16.92 1.06
CA LEU A 421 5.98 16.97 2.30
C LEU A 421 6.86 17.34 3.52
N GLN A 422 8.16 17.08 3.46
CA GLN A 422 9.11 17.44 4.51
C GLN A 422 9.79 18.77 4.15
N GLU A 423 9.72 19.77 5.04
CA GLU A 423 10.25 21.13 4.76
C GLU A 423 11.74 21.17 4.47
N THR A 424 12.50 20.19 4.97
CA THR A 424 13.96 20.09 4.77
C THR A 424 14.35 19.38 3.47
N ARG A 425 13.38 18.90 2.69
CA ARG A 425 13.60 18.20 1.42
C ARG A 425 13.13 19.09 0.26
N LEU A 426 13.86 19.02 -0.85
CA LEU A 426 13.55 19.76 -2.09
C LEU A 426 13.78 18.82 -3.28
N TYR A 427 12.70 18.44 -3.96
CA TYR A 427 12.77 17.54 -5.12
C TYR A 427 11.77 17.96 -6.23
N PRO A 428 12.16 18.01 -7.51
CA PRO A 428 13.52 17.90 -8.00
C PRO A 428 14.33 19.15 -7.62
N ARG A 429 15.66 19.00 -7.57
CA ARG A 429 16.55 20.13 -7.30
C ARG A 429 16.75 21.03 -8.52
N HIS A 430 16.53 20.48 -9.71
CA HIS A 430 16.60 21.17 -10.98
C HIS A 430 15.76 20.40 -12.01
N TRP A 431 15.27 21.12 -13.01
CA TRP A 431 14.60 20.53 -14.16
C TRP A 431 15.51 20.53 -15.39
N PRO A 432 15.34 19.58 -16.33
CA PRO A 432 16.22 19.41 -17.48
C PRO A 432 16.31 20.63 -18.41
N TRP A 433 15.27 21.46 -18.43
CA TRP A 433 15.20 22.68 -19.25
C TRP A 433 15.89 23.90 -18.62
N GLN A 434 16.34 23.81 -17.36
CA GLN A 434 17.09 24.88 -16.72
C GLN A 434 18.54 24.85 -17.23
N ARG A 435 18.92 25.86 -18.03
CA ARG A 435 20.31 25.97 -18.54
C ARG A 435 21.26 26.14 -17.37
N ALA A 436 22.32 25.33 -17.34
CA ALA A 436 23.45 25.58 -16.46
C ALA A 436 24.04 26.95 -16.81
N THR A 437 24.01 27.89 -15.86
CA THR A 437 24.82 29.10 -15.94
C THR A 437 26.29 28.68 -15.86
N PRO A 438 27.13 28.95 -16.88
CA PRO A 438 28.54 28.59 -16.85
C PRO A 438 29.25 29.29 -15.68
N GLY A 439 29.98 28.55 -14.86
CA GLY A 439 30.88 29.11 -13.83
C GLY A 439 30.47 28.96 -12.36
N LEU A 440 29.33 28.33 -12.03
CA LEU A 440 28.97 28.02 -10.64
C LEU A 440 29.38 26.57 -10.28
N PRO A 441 30.18 26.35 -9.21
CA PRO A 441 30.55 25.00 -8.79
C PRO A 441 29.30 24.20 -8.38
N GLN A 442 29.25 22.92 -8.75
CA GLN A 442 28.18 21.97 -8.36
C GLN A 442 28.19 21.64 -6.85
N GLN A 443 29.16 22.13 -6.08
CA GLN A 443 29.23 21.95 -4.63
C GLN A 443 28.40 23.00 -3.91
N GLY A 444 27.28 22.56 -3.35
CA GLY A 444 26.50 23.32 -2.37
C GLY A 444 25.80 24.53 -2.98
N TYR A 445 24.48 24.42 -3.17
CA TYR A 445 23.69 25.64 -3.32
C TYR A 445 23.86 26.45 -2.03
N SER A 446 24.57 27.57 -2.10
CA SER A 446 24.56 28.57 -1.04
C SER A 446 23.11 28.93 -0.73
N GLU A 447 22.77 29.07 0.54
CA GLU A 447 21.44 29.48 1.02
C GLU A 447 20.92 30.74 0.32
N ARG A 448 21.83 31.63 -0.12
CA ARG A 448 21.54 32.82 -0.92
C ARG A 448 21.07 32.52 -2.35
N VAL A 449 21.57 31.45 -2.97
CA VAL A 449 21.13 30.99 -4.30
C VAL A 449 19.76 30.34 -4.20
N LEU A 450 19.50 29.56 -3.15
CA LEU A 450 18.15 29.03 -2.86
C LEU A 450 17.15 30.16 -2.61
N GLN A 451 17.52 31.21 -1.86
CA GLN A 451 16.69 32.39 -1.67
C GLN A 451 16.41 33.15 -2.97
N ARG A 452 17.42 33.32 -3.84
CA ARG A 452 17.25 33.98 -5.14
C ARG A 452 16.43 33.14 -6.12
N HIS A 453 16.60 31.82 -6.11
CA HIS A 453 15.82 30.92 -6.94
C HIS A 453 14.37 30.85 -6.45
N ARG A 454 14.14 30.91 -5.14
CA ARG A 454 12.82 31.07 -4.51
C ARG A 454 12.16 32.37 -4.97
N SER A 455 12.88 33.49 -5.00
CA SER A 455 12.34 34.79 -5.43
C SER A 455 12.11 34.94 -6.94
N GLU A 456 12.78 34.14 -7.78
CA GLU A 456 12.50 34.09 -9.22
C GLU A 456 11.37 33.11 -9.57
N VAL A 457 11.30 31.96 -8.89
CA VAL A 457 10.17 31.03 -9.03
C VAL A 457 8.88 31.69 -8.58
N GLU A 458 8.92 32.58 -7.56
CA GLU A 458 7.83 33.43 -7.06
C GLU A 458 7.11 34.29 -8.12
N LYS A 459 7.68 34.46 -9.32
CA LYS A 459 7.15 35.33 -10.39
C LYS A 459 6.41 34.58 -11.51
N THR A 460 6.37 33.24 -11.46
CA THR A 460 5.71 32.42 -12.49
C THR A 460 4.22 32.19 -12.17
N PRO A 461 3.32 31.93 -13.14
CA PRO A 461 1.93 31.57 -12.85
C PRO A 461 1.79 30.25 -12.05
N PHE A 462 2.79 29.36 -12.13
CA PHE A 462 2.91 28.16 -11.29
C PHE A 462 3.41 28.46 -9.85
N SER A 463 3.86 29.69 -9.58
CA SER A 463 4.37 30.09 -8.28
C SER A 463 3.31 30.11 -7.19
N ALA A 464 2.05 30.37 -7.53
CA ALA A 464 0.94 30.32 -6.58
C ALA A 464 0.72 28.88 -6.09
N LEU A 465 0.79 27.90 -7.01
CA LEU A 465 0.68 26.47 -6.70
C LEU A 465 1.91 25.94 -5.94
N ALA A 466 3.09 26.51 -6.20
CA ALA A 466 4.35 26.17 -5.51
C ALA A 466 4.52 26.86 -4.15
N LYS A 467 3.88 28.03 -3.92
CA LYS A 467 3.88 28.75 -2.63
C LYS A 467 3.13 27.98 -1.54
N THR A 468 2.13 27.19 -1.93
CA THR A 468 1.46 26.24 -1.04
C THR A 468 1.75 24.82 -1.52
N ASN A 469 2.76 24.14 -0.96
CA ASN A 469 3.03 22.71 -1.23
C ASN A 469 1.76 21.83 -1.22
N VAL A 470 0.71 22.28 -0.52
CA VAL A 470 -0.65 21.71 -0.47
C VAL A 470 -1.33 21.62 -1.84
N GLY A 471 -1.31 22.67 -2.66
CA GLY A 471 -2.01 22.69 -3.95
C GLY A 471 -1.39 21.71 -4.94
N LEU A 472 -0.06 21.67 -4.98
CA LEU A 472 0.68 20.69 -5.78
C LEU A 472 0.41 19.25 -5.29
N LEU A 473 0.38 19.04 -3.97
CA LEU A 473 0.05 17.75 -3.35
C LEU A 473 -1.36 17.26 -3.72
N MET A 474 -2.36 18.15 -3.72
CA MET A 474 -3.72 17.85 -4.16
C MET A 474 -3.77 17.45 -5.65
N VAL A 475 -3.14 18.24 -6.52
CA VAL A 475 -3.11 17.95 -7.98
C VAL A 475 -2.48 16.59 -8.25
N LEU A 476 -1.34 16.31 -7.62
CA LEU A 476 -0.62 15.07 -7.84
C LEU A 476 -1.35 13.87 -7.20
N SER A 477 -1.96 14.02 -6.02
CA SER A 477 -2.88 13.01 -5.45
C SER A 477 -4.02 12.69 -6.41
N GLN A 478 -4.58 13.71 -7.07
CA GLN A 478 -5.65 13.53 -8.05
C GLN A 478 -5.16 12.79 -9.29
N ILE A 479 -3.95 13.08 -9.77
CA ILE A 479 -3.34 12.36 -10.90
C ILE A 479 -3.20 10.88 -10.57
N VAL A 480 -2.74 10.53 -9.37
CA VAL A 480 -2.62 9.11 -8.97
C VAL A 480 -3.98 8.45 -8.88
N PHE A 481 -4.98 9.09 -8.26
CA PHE A 481 -6.33 8.54 -8.23
C PHE A 481 -6.92 8.36 -9.63
N LEU A 482 -6.68 9.30 -10.55
CA LEU A 482 -7.09 9.17 -11.96
C LEU A 482 -6.47 7.95 -12.63
N ILE A 483 -5.21 7.62 -12.34
CA ILE A 483 -4.57 6.39 -12.85
C ILE A 483 -5.35 5.17 -12.36
N PHE A 484 -5.69 5.08 -11.07
CA PHE A 484 -6.52 3.99 -10.56
C PHE A 484 -7.93 3.96 -11.20
N LEU A 485 -8.54 5.12 -11.42
CA LEU A 485 -9.85 5.24 -12.06
C LEU A 485 -9.90 4.76 -13.50
N MET A 486 -8.81 4.89 -14.27
CA MET A 486 -8.74 4.37 -15.66
C MET A 486 -9.04 2.87 -15.75
N PHE A 487 -8.98 2.19 -14.62
CA PHE A 487 -9.07 0.75 -14.49
C PHE A 487 -10.20 0.31 -13.57
N ALA A 488 -10.95 1.28 -13.05
CA ALA A 488 -12.11 1.02 -12.27
C ALA A 488 -13.23 0.46 -13.15
N LYS A 489 -13.96 -0.53 -12.63
CA LYS A 489 -15.21 -0.99 -13.23
C LYS A 489 -16.36 -0.26 -12.56
N LEU A 490 -17.35 0.15 -13.35
CA LEU A 490 -18.63 0.62 -12.79
C LEU A 490 -19.50 -0.58 -12.44
N ASP A 491 -19.94 -0.65 -11.19
CA ASP A 491 -20.93 -1.62 -10.77
C ASP A 491 -22.32 -1.17 -11.24
N LYS A 492 -22.92 -1.95 -12.15
CA LYS A 492 -24.24 -1.70 -12.74
C LYS A 492 -25.32 -2.65 -12.20
N THR A 493 -25.04 -3.43 -11.15
CA THR A 493 -25.87 -4.58 -10.78
C THR A 493 -26.78 -4.37 -9.56
N SER A 494 -26.92 -3.14 -9.07
CA SER A 494 -27.72 -2.88 -7.86
C SER A 494 -29.22 -2.96 -8.12
N VAL A 495 -29.90 -3.89 -7.43
CA VAL A 495 -31.36 -4.10 -7.50
C VAL A 495 -32.12 -3.04 -6.68
N ASP A 496 -31.49 -2.47 -5.65
CA ASP A 496 -32.08 -1.50 -4.71
C ASP A 496 -31.45 -0.10 -4.82
N VAL A 497 -31.46 0.47 -6.02
CA VAL A 497 -30.76 1.74 -6.33
C VAL A 497 -31.24 2.89 -5.45
N VAL A 498 -32.56 3.06 -5.27
CA VAL A 498 -33.14 4.19 -4.52
C VAL A 498 -32.72 4.16 -3.06
N GLU A 499 -32.85 3.01 -2.42
CA GLU A 499 -32.51 2.84 -1.01
C GLU A 499 -31.00 2.97 -0.76
N LYS A 500 -30.16 2.39 -1.64
CA LYS A 500 -28.70 2.58 -1.59
C LYS A 500 -28.33 4.05 -1.78
N PHE A 501 -29.02 4.75 -2.67
CA PHE A 501 -28.79 6.16 -2.92
C PHE A 501 -29.18 7.02 -1.71
N ASP A 502 -30.35 6.77 -1.10
CA ASP A 502 -30.80 7.50 0.09
C ASP A 502 -29.84 7.32 1.26
N HIS A 503 -29.30 6.12 1.44
CA HIS A 503 -28.24 5.84 2.40
C HIS A 503 -26.99 6.70 2.13
N VAL A 504 -26.46 6.64 0.89
CA VAL A 504 -25.27 7.43 0.49
C VAL A 504 -25.53 8.94 0.60
N ALA A 505 -26.74 9.41 0.27
CA ALA A 505 -27.13 10.81 0.40
C ALA A 505 -27.14 11.25 1.87
N GLY A 506 -27.67 10.42 2.76
CA GLY A 506 -27.60 10.64 4.21
C GLY A 506 -26.16 10.72 4.71
N LEU A 507 -25.30 9.76 4.32
CA LEU A 507 -23.87 9.77 4.67
C LEU A 507 -23.13 10.99 4.13
N SER A 508 -23.47 11.44 2.92
CA SER A 508 -22.92 12.64 2.32
C SER A 508 -23.31 13.88 3.13
N LEU A 509 -24.59 14.02 3.50
CA LEU A 509 -25.07 15.14 4.29
C LEU A 509 -24.39 15.19 5.67
N LEU A 510 -24.19 14.03 6.30
CA LEU A 510 -23.50 13.91 7.58
C LEU A 510 -22.03 14.31 7.47
N THR A 511 -21.30 13.80 6.50
CA THR A 511 -19.86 14.04 6.38
C THR A 511 -19.53 15.44 5.86
N VAL A 512 -20.26 15.93 4.85
CA VAL A 512 -20.01 17.21 4.20
C VAL A 512 -20.60 18.38 4.98
N VAL A 513 -21.86 18.27 5.42
CA VAL A 513 -22.56 19.38 6.09
C VAL A 513 -22.49 19.20 7.60
N GLY A 514 -22.90 18.05 8.12
CA GLY A 514 -22.97 17.81 9.56
C GLY A 514 -21.63 18.04 10.27
N LEU A 515 -20.57 17.37 9.82
CA LEU A 515 -19.26 17.38 10.49
C LEU A 515 -18.47 18.67 10.21
N GLY A 516 -18.72 19.33 9.08
CA GLY A 516 -18.16 20.63 8.76
C GLY A 516 -18.75 21.72 9.66
N PHE A 517 -20.07 21.85 9.70
CA PHE A 517 -20.74 22.90 10.48
C PHE A 517 -20.61 22.66 11.99
N MET A 518 -20.66 21.41 12.47
CA MET A 518 -20.49 21.10 13.91
C MET A 518 -19.14 21.61 14.47
N ARG A 519 -18.14 21.81 13.61
CA ARG A 519 -16.81 22.32 13.96
C ARG A 519 -16.62 23.81 13.70
N ALA A 520 -17.60 24.49 13.09
CA ALA A 520 -17.55 25.92 12.78
C ALA A 520 -17.58 26.83 14.03
N PHE A 521 -17.66 26.27 15.24
CA PHE A 521 -17.62 27.04 16.48
C PHE A 521 -16.26 27.71 16.75
N ALA A 522 -15.18 27.20 16.16
CA ALA A 522 -13.82 27.68 16.41
C ALA A 522 -13.62 29.07 15.81
N LYS A 523 -13.51 30.10 16.66
CA LYS A 523 -13.46 31.51 16.24
C LYS A 523 -12.37 31.83 15.22
N ALA A 524 -11.17 31.26 15.37
CA ALA A 524 -10.05 31.51 14.47
C ALA A 524 -9.95 30.53 13.30
N HIS A 525 -10.87 29.56 13.19
CA HIS A 525 -10.81 28.47 12.22
C HIS A 525 -12.18 28.09 11.67
N GLY A 526 -13.18 28.97 11.70
CA GLY A 526 -14.54 28.65 11.25
C GLY A 526 -14.58 28.27 9.76
N LEU A 527 -13.84 28.99 8.92
CA LEU A 527 -13.72 28.70 7.48
C LEU A 527 -12.89 27.43 7.25
N GLY A 528 -11.73 27.33 7.91
CA GLY A 528 -10.87 26.16 7.87
C GLY A 528 -11.58 24.89 8.35
N ALA A 529 -12.41 24.98 9.38
CA ALA A 529 -13.18 23.85 9.93
C ALA A 529 -14.10 23.24 8.87
N VAL A 530 -14.87 24.08 8.16
CA VAL A 530 -15.82 23.60 7.15
C VAL A 530 -15.09 23.12 5.89
N VAL A 531 -14.17 23.92 5.36
CA VAL A 531 -13.51 23.59 4.08
C VAL A 531 -12.53 22.44 4.22
N PHE A 532 -11.81 22.32 5.34
CA PHE A 532 -10.92 21.17 5.56
C PHE A 532 -11.70 19.88 5.73
N CYS A 533 -12.90 19.91 6.33
CA CYS A 533 -13.77 18.73 6.36
C CYS A 533 -14.14 18.27 4.94
N LEU A 534 -14.43 19.19 4.03
CA LEU A 534 -14.72 18.85 2.63
C LEU A 534 -13.49 18.25 1.91
N VAL A 535 -12.31 18.82 2.12
CA VAL A 535 -11.04 18.30 1.59
C VAL A 535 -10.76 16.90 2.12
N ILE A 536 -10.86 16.71 3.44
CA ILE A 536 -10.67 15.41 4.11
C ILE A 536 -11.66 14.38 3.54
N THR A 537 -12.93 14.73 3.44
CA THR A 537 -13.97 13.86 2.90
C THR A 537 -13.64 13.42 1.48
N SER A 538 -13.28 14.38 0.62
CA SER A 538 -12.96 14.11 -0.78
C SER A 538 -11.76 13.18 -0.94
N LEU A 539 -10.68 13.41 -0.19
CA LEU A 539 -9.48 12.59 -0.25
C LEU A 539 -9.71 11.21 0.38
N ALA A 540 -10.40 11.15 1.52
CA ALA A 540 -10.67 9.90 2.23
C ALA A 540 -11.52 8.94 1.40
N ILE A 541 -12.59 9.44 0.75
CA ILE A 541 -13.42 8.61 -0.15
C ILE A 541 -12.57 8.04 -1.29
N GLN A 542 -11.80 8.88 -1.98
CA GLN A 542 -10.99 8.46 -3.12
C GLN A 542 -9.98 7.38 -2.72
N TRP A 543 -9.22 7.63 -1.65
CA TRP A 543 -8.14 6.73 -1.25
C TRP A 543 -8.64 5.48 -0.54
N SER A 544 -9.72 5.53 0.23
CA SER A 544 -10.23 4.32 0.89
C SER A 544 -10.80 3.32 -0.11
N MET A 545 -11.48 3.75 -1.17
CA MET A 545 -11.93 2.85 -2.24
C MET A 545 -10.77 2.11 -2.89
N VAL A 546 -9.67 2.81 -3.17
CA VAL A 546 -8.43 2.21 -3.69
C VAL A 546 -7.84 1.24 -2.66
N LEU A 547 -7.67 1.67 -1.41
CA LEU A 547 -7.07 0.85 -0.35
C LEU A 547 -7.87 -0.43 -0.05
N GLU A 548 -9.20 -0.35 0.01
CA GLU A 548 -10.06 -1.52 0.21
C GLU A 548 -9.95 -2.50 -0.95
N SER A 549 -9.94 -2.00 -2.20
CA SER A 549 -9.73 -2.83 -3.38
C SER A 549 -8.41 -3.59 -3.32
N LEU A 550 -7.33 -2.90 -2.90
CA LEU A 550 -5.99 -3.48 -2.79
C LEU A 550 -5.88 -4.49 -1.65
N LEU A 551 -6.39 -4.16 -0.46
CA LEU A 551 -6.37 -5.04 0.70
C LEU A 551 -7.19 -6.32 0.47
N ASN A 552 -8.29 -6.21 -0.27
CA ASN A 552 -9.16 -7.34 -0.60
C ASN A 552 -8.74 -8.05 -1.90
N GLN A 553 -7.69 -7.59 -2.58
CA GLN A 553 -7.19 -8.17 -3.84
C GLN A 553 -8.26 -8.24 -4.94
N THR A 554 -9.09 -7.19 -5.03
CA THR A 554 -10.16 -7.08 -6.01
C THR A 554 -9.85 -5.97 -7.01
N VAL A 555 -10.49 -6.03 -8.18
CA VAL A 555 -10.48 -4.91 -9.13
C VAL A 555 -11.29 -3.76 -8.53
N LEU A 556 -10.78 -2.53 -8.65
CA LEU A 556 -11.48 -1.34 -8.17
C LEU A 556 -12.86 -1.27 -8.84
N SER A 557 -13.91 -1.45 -8.05
CA SER A 557 -15.29 -1.37 -8.51
C SER A 557 -15.94 -0.15 -7.88
N ILE A 558 -16.51 0.72 -8.71
CA ILE A 558 -17.18 1.94 -8.28
C ILE A 558 -18.68 1.72 -8.38
N GLY A 559 -19.33 1.70 -7.22
CA GLY A 559 -20.77 1.59 -7.04
C GLY A 559 -21.21 2.28 -5.75
N LEU A 560 -22.49 2.16 -5.43
CA LEU A 560 -23.05 2.78 -4.21
C LEU A 560 -22.48 2.17 -2.93
N ASP A 561 -22.16 0.87 -2.93
CA ASP A 561 -21.57 0.21 -1.75
C ASP A 561 -20.12 0.66 -1.53
N SER A 562 -19.31 0.79 -2.59
CA SER A 562 -17.94 1.31 -2.48
C SER A 562 -17.92 2.79 -2.07
N LEU A 563 -18.89 3.58 -2.56
CA LEU A 563 -19.08 4.96 -2.11
C LEU A 563 -19.47 5.04 -0.64
N SER A 564 -20.36 4.14 -0.19
CA SER A 564 -20.73 4.03 1.23
C SER A 564 -19.53 3.74 2.12
N SER A 565 -18.72 2.73 1.76
CA SER A 565 -17.43 2.46 2.43
C SER A 565 -16.52 3.69 2.41
N GLY A 566 -16.49 4.41 1.29
CA GLY A 566 -15.80 5.69 1.13
C GLY A 566 -16.17 6.71 2.19
N TYR A 567 -17.48 6.94 2.36
CA TYR A 567 -18.01 7.87 3.35
C TYR A 567 -17.78 7.43 4.79
N PHE A 568 -17.74 6.13 5.06
CA PHE A 568 -17.37 5.60 6.37
C PHE A 568 -15.91 5.88 6.72
N ALA A 569 -14.98 5.67 5.77
CA ALA A 569 -13.58 6.05 5.96
C ALA A 569 -13.42 7.57 6.15
N ALA A 570 -14.17 8.38 5.39
CA ALA A 570 -14.21 9.83 5.58
C ALA A 570 -14.74 10.22 6.97
N ALA A 571 -15.81 9.59 7.44
CA ALA A 571 -16.35 9.83 8.78
C ALA A 571 -15.30 9.54 9.87
N THR A 572 -14.55 8.44 9.75
CA THR A 572 -13.44 8.10 10.67
C THR A 572 -12.38 9.20 10.69
N ALA A 573 -11.90 9.61 9.51
CA ALA A 573 -10.89 10.65 9.37
C ALA A 573 -11.36 11.99 9.94
N LEU A 574 -12.64 12.33 9.77
CA LEU A 574 -13.23 13.52 10.34
C LEU A 574 -13.34 13.43 11.87
N VAL A 575 -13.70 12.28 12.44
CA VAL A 575 -13.68 12.06 13.91
C VAL A 575 -12.26 12.32 14.44
N SER A 576 -11.22 11.74 13.81
CA SER A 576 -9.82 12.00 14.16
C SER A 576 -9.45 13.47 14.06
N PHE A 577 -9.85 14.14 12.98
CA PHE A 577 -9.62 15.56 12.78
C PHE A 577 -10.24 16.43 13.88
N GLY A 578 -11.33 15.99 14.52
CA GLY A 578 -11.91 16.69 15.67
C GLY A 578 -10.95 16.88 16.85
N ALA A 579 -10.00 15.94 17.07
CA ALA A 579 -8.96 16.09 18.08
C ALA A 579 -7.79 16.99 17.62
N LEU A 580 -7.59 17.10 16.30
CA LEU A 580 -6.43 17.75 15.68
C LEU A 580 -6.71 19.16 15.16
N ILE A 581 -7.98 19.54 15.01
CA ILE A 581 -8.39 20.84 14.50
C ILE A 581 -7.76 21.97 15.30
N GLY A 582 -7.23 22.97 14.59
CA GLY A 582 -6.45 24.07 15.14
C GLY A 582 -4.94 23.80 15.30
N LYS A 583 -4.51 22.52 15.32
CA LYS A 583 -3.09 22.14 15.55
C LYS A 583 -2.35 21.72 14.28
N VAL A 584 -3.09 21.19 13.32
CA VAL A 584 -2.52 20.62 12.10
C VAL A 584 -2.81 21.51 10.89
N SER A 585 -1.79 21.74 10.07
CA SER A 585 -1.95 22.42 8.77
C SER A 585 -2.54 21.48 7.72
N LEU A 586 -3.05 22.01 6.60
CA LEU A 586 -3.49 21.19 5.45
C LEU A 586 -2.44 20.17 4.98
N ARG A 587 -1.14 20.52 5.01
CA ARG A 587 -0.06 19.59 4.67
C ARG A 587 0.00 18.40 5.63
N GLN A 588 -0.22 18.66 6.91
CA GLN A 588 -0.24 17.64 7.95
C GLN A 588 -1.52 16.81 7.93
N ILE A 589 -2.66 17.37 7.53
CA ILE A 589 -3.89 16.61 7.28
C ILE A 589 -3.64 15.52 6.22
N PHE A 590 -2.89 15.81 5.15
CA PHE A 590 -2.49 14.77 4.19
C PHE A 590 -1.64 13.67 4.83
N MET A 591 -0.72 14.00 5.73
CA MET A 591 0.08 13.01 6.46
C MET A 591 -0.80 12.16 7.39
N VAL A 592 -1.80 12.77 8.04
CA VAL A 592 -2.80 12.07 8.85
C VAL A 592 -3.51 11.03 7.97
N LEU A 593 -4.07 11.44 6.83
CA LEU A 593 -4.81 10.53 5.93
C LEU A 593 -3.94 9.40 5.37
N LEU A 594 -2.68 9.67 5.05
CA LEU A 594 -1.73 8.67 4.54
C LEU A 594 -1.47 7.54 5.55
N ILE A 595 -1.59 7.82 6.84
CA ILE A 595 -1.38 6.84 7.92
C ILE A 595 -2.71 6.23 8.37
N GLU A 596 -3.72 7.07 8.56
CA GLU A 596 -5.01 6.68 9.13
C GLU A 596 -5.80 5.75 8.21
N LEU A 597 -5.95 6.09 6.93
CA LEU A 597 -6.82 5.34 6.02
C LEU A 597 -6.34 3.91 5.80
N PRO A 598 -5.04 3.62 5.54
CA PRO A 598 -4.58 2.23 5.41
C PRO A 598 -4.82 1.40 6.67
N CYS A 599 -4.57 1.99 7.85
CA CYS A 599 -4.79 1.32 9.13
C CYS A 599 -6.28 1.06 9.39
N TYR A 600 -7.15 2.04 9.11
CA TYR A 600 -8.59 1.88 9.20
C TYR A 600 -9.10 0.80 8.25
N CYS A 601 -8.77 0.87 6.95
CA CYS A 601 -9.17 -0.12 5.96
C CYS A 601 -8.64 -1.52 6.29
N TRP A 602 -7.42 -1.64 6.84
CA TRP A 602 -6.88 -2.93 7.29
C TRP A 602 -7.67 -3.51 8.48
N THR A 603 -8.01 -2.68 9.48
CA THR A 603 -8.86 -3.14 10.60
C THR A 603 -10.25 -3.53 10.12
N ARG A 604 -10.79 -2.80 9.14
CA ARG A 604 -12.06 -3.09 8.48
C ARG A 604 -11.99 -4.46 7.83
N SER A 605 -11.04 -4.73 6.93
CA SER A 605 -10.84 -6.04 6.26
C SER A 605 -10.50 -7.24 7.17
N GLY A 606 -10.66 -7.14 8.49
CA GLY A 606 -10.52 -8.24 9.45
C GLY A 606 -9.25 -8.19 10.30
N GLY A 607 -8.35 -7.23 10.06
CA GLY A 607 -7.16 -7.00 10.88
C GLY A 607 -6.29 -8.24 11.10
N LEU A 608 -6.05 -8.57 12.38
CA LEU A 608 -5.31 -9.75 12.85
C LEU A 608 -6.17 -11.04 12.95
N SER A 609 -7.48 -10.96 12.70
CA SER A 609 -8.35 -12.13 12.85
C SER A 609 -8.14 -13.14 11.71
N SER A 610 -8.14 -14.43 12.06
CA SER A 610 -7.89 -15.54 11.11
C SER A 610 -9.00 -15.71 10.07
N ASP A 611 -10.18 -15.13 10.30
CA ASP A 611 -11.31 -15.08 9.36
C ASP A 611 -11.32 -13.75 8.62
N ARG A 612 -10.39 -13.58 7.67
CA ARG A 612 -10.58 -12.60 6.60
C ARG A 612 -11.66 -13.14 5.68
N VAL A 613 -12.90 -12.76 5.91
CA VAL A 613 -13.99 -13.01 4.96
C VAL A 613 -14.02 -11.82 4.00
N PRO A 614 -13.66 -11.99 2.72
CA PRO A 614 -13.88 -10.95 1.73
C PRO A 614 -15.40 -10.73 1.63
N HIS A 615 -15.84 -9.48 1.79
CA HIS A 615 -17.20 -9.01 1.50
C HIS A 615 -18.32 -9.26 2.52
N VAL A 616 -18.02 -9.68 3.75
CA VAL A 616 -19.05 -9.75 4.81
C VAL A 616 -18.54 -9.15 6.10
N HIS A 617 -18.68 -7.83 6.25
CA HIS A 617 -18.79 -7.28 7.61
C HIS A 617 -20.14 -7.72 8.18
N PRO A 618 -20.19 -8.14 9.46
CA PRO A 618 -21.47 -8.27 10.13
C PRO A 618 -22.16 -6.90 10.07
N ASP A 619 -23.39 -6.87 9.54
CA ASP A 619 -24.25 -5.68 9.48
C ASP A 619 -24.19 -4.95 10.84
N GLY A 620 -23.84 -3.66 10.84
CA GLY A 620 -23.81 -2.85 12.08
C GLY A 620 -22.43 -2.49 12.66
N LEU A 621 -21.43 -3.38 12.54
CA LEU A 621 -20.15 -3.24 13.27
C LEU A 621 -19.32 -2.03 12.83
N GLU A 622 -19.45 -1.67 11.57
CA GLU A 622 -18.71 -0.58 10.93
C GLU A 622 -18.92 0.76 11.64
N GLY A 623 -20.10 0.97 12.23
CA GLY A 623 -20.39 2.19 13.00
C GLY A 623 -19.63 2.35 14.27
N LEU A 624 -19.57 1.29 15.05
CA LEU A 624 -18.78 1.30 16.27
C LEU A 624 -17.30 1.45 15.93
N GLN A 625 -16.85 0.86 14.81
CA GLN A 625 -15.47 0.96 14.36
C GLN A 625 -15.10 2.38 13.95
N ILE A 626 -15.93 3.10 13.18
CA ILE A 626 -15.67 4.49 12.77
C ILE A 626 -15.40 5.38 13.98
N HIS A 627 -16.30 5.34 14.96
CA HIS A 627 -16.24 6.20 16.12
C HIS A 627 -15.10 5.81 17.07
N LEU A 628 -14.89 4.51 17.31
CA LEU A 628 -13.83 4.06 18.20
C LEU A 628 -12.44 4.28 17.57
N PHE A 629 -12.26 3.89 16.31
CA PHE A 629 -10.97 4.03 15.61
C PHE A 629 -10.59 5.50 15.49
N GLY A 630 -11.49 6.34 14.96
CA GLY A 630 -11.20 7.76 14.77
C GLY A 630 -10.94 8.49 16.08
N ALA A 631 -11.72 8.20 17.14
CA ALA A 631 -11.52 8.84 18.43
C ALA A 631 -10.17 8.47 19.05
N LEU A 632 -9.80 7.19 19.06
CA LEU A 632 -8.54 6.73 19.64
C LEU A 632 -7.32 7.17 18.81
N PHE A 633 -7.40 7.13 17.48
CA PHE A 633 -6.35 7.59 16.59
C PHE A 633 -6.10 9.09 16.78
N GLY A 634 -7.14 9.91 16.63
CA GLY A 634 -7.06 11.37 16.76
C GLY A 634 -6.59 11.80 18.14
N TYR A 635 -7.16 11.23 19.21
CA TYR A 635 -6.76 11.54 20.58
C TYR A 635 -5.29 11.19 20.86
N SER A 636 -4.83 10.03 20.38
CA SER A 636 -3.44 9.57 20.55
C SER A 636 -2.46 10.47 19.80
N ALA A 637 -2.79 10.89 18.58
CA ALA A 637 -2.00 11.86 17.81
C ALA A 637 -1.96 13.23 18.50
N ALA A 638 -3.11 13.70 19.01
CA ALA A 638 -3.22 14.98 19.71
C ALA A 638 -2.44 15.01 21.04
N CYS A 639 -2.43 13.90 21.79
CA CYS A 639 -1.64 13.77 23.02
C CYS A 639 -0.15 13.99 22.79
N LEU A 640 0.40 13.49 21.67
CA LEU A 640 1.82 13.67 21.34
C LEU A 640 2.16 15.06 20.82
N LEU A 641 1.23 15.69 20.09
CA LEU A 641 1.36 17.08 19.64
C LEU A 641 1.39 18.06 20.82
N GLY A 642 0.65 17.76 21.88
CA GLY A 642 0.57 18.57 23.10
C GLY A 642 -0.59 19.58 23.08
N PRO A 643 -0.72 20.36 24.17
CA PRO A 643 -1.75 21.38 24.29
C PRO A 643 -1.50 22.60 23.38
N PHE A 644 -2.54 23.39 23.13
CA PHE A 644 -2.40 24.72 22.52
C PHE A 644 -1.62 25.69 23.42
N GLU A 645 -0.92 26.66 22.83
CA GLU A 645 -0.44 27.83 23.58
C GLU A 645 -1.54 28.88 23.81
N MET A 646 -2.60 28.92 22.97
CA MET A 646 -3.60 30.01 22.94
C MET A 646 -5.06 29.50 22.98
N ASP A 647 -5.54 29.08 24.15
CA ASP A 647 -6.87 28.45 24.34
C ASP A 647 -8.10 29.30 23.92
N TRP A 648 -8.01 30.63 23.86
CA TRP A 648 -9.16 31.51 23.57
C TRP A 648 -9.56 31.58 22.09
N LEU A 649 -8.63 31.28 21.16
CA LEU A 649 -8.88 31.29 19.70
C LEU A 649 -9.83 30.15 19.26
N HIS A 650 -10.00 29.15 20.13
CA HIS A 650 -10.79 27.95 19.87
C HIS A 650 -12.11 27.93 20.67
N GLN A 651 -12.46 29.02 21.35
CA GLN A 651 -13.73 29.13 22.07
C GLN A 651 -14.87 29.54 21.14
N GLY A 652 -16.07 29.01 21.44
CA GLY A 652 -17.31 29.38 20.76
C GLY A 652 -17.71 30.83 21.04
N SER A 653 -18.53 31.38 20.14
CA SER A 653 -19.28 32.62 20.38
C SER A 653 -20.75 32.34 20.05
N TYR A 654 -21.68 33.14 20.56
CA TYR A 654 -23.12 32.89 20.36
C TYR A 654 -23.49 32.62 18.89
N GLY A 655 -23.00 33.43 17.94
CA GLY A 655 -23.26 33.23 16.51
C GLY A 655 -22.62 31.95 15.96
N LEU A 656 -21.38 31.65 16.33
CA LEU A 656 -20.69 30.44 15.87
C LEU A 656 -21.24 29.16 16.52
N ASP A 657 -21.71 29.24 17.76
CA ASP A 657 -22.36 28.15 18.47
C ASP A 657 -23.71 27.82 17.83
N LEU A 658 -24.51 28.83 17.44
CA LEU A 658 -25.74 28.65 16.66
C LEU A 658 -25.46 27.95 15.32
N VAL A 659 -24.43 28.41 14.59
CA VAL A 659 -24.00 27.77 13.33
C VAL A 659 -23.54 26.33 13.58
N SER A 660 -22.86 26.07 14.69
CA SER A 660 -22.42 24.71 15.04
C SER A 660 -23.55 23.75 15.38
N LEU A 661 -24.63 24.26 15.98
CA LEU A 661 -25.83 23.47 16.27
C LEU A 661 -26.57 23.05 15.00
N LEU A 662 -26.46 23.79 13.89
CA LEU A 662 -26.98 23.34 12.60
C LEU A 662 -26.35 22.00 12.20
N GLY A 663 -25.05 21.86 12.38
CA GLY A 663 -24.33 20.60 12.15
C GLY A 663 -24.86 19.45 13.02
N THR A 664 -25.11 19.71 14.32
CA THR A 664 -25.71 18.73 15.23
C THR A 664 -27.12 18.33 14.83
N LEU A 665 -27.97 19.27 14.42
CA LEU A 665 -29.33 18.96 13.99
C LEU A 665 -29.34 18.13 12.71
N CYS A 666 -28.51 18.47 11.73
CA CYS A 666 -28.31 17.62 10.55
C CYS A 666 -27.84 16.22 10.94
N PHE A 667 -26.90 16.11 11.88
CA PHE A 667 -26.46 14.82 12.42
C PHE A 667 -27.58 14.02 13.04
N TRP A 668 -28.36 14.66 13.91
CA TRP A 668 -29.41 14.00 14.66
C TRP A 668 -30.51 13.46 13.73
N ILE A 669 -30.90 14.26 12.72
CA ILE A 669 -31.92 13.88 11.73
C ILE A 669 -31.44 12.77 10.81
N CYS A 670 -30.19 12.84 10.34
CA CYS A 670 -29.65 11.90 9.36
C CYS A 670 -28.95 10.70 9.99
N PHE A 671 -28.78 10.65 11.31
CA PHE A 671 -28.14 9.53 12.01
C PHE A 671 -28.77 8.17 11.66
N PRO A 672 -30.10 8.01 11.51
CA PRO A 672 -30.66 6.72 11.12
C PRO A 672 -30.13 6.23 9.76
N SER A 673 -29.77 7.13 8.84
CA SER A 673 -29.10 6.79 7.58
C SER A 673 -27.71 6.20 7.79
N ILE A 674 -27.10 6.36 8.97
CA ILE A 674 -25.85 5.72 9.37
C ILE A 674 -26.07 4.23 9.68
N GLY A 675 -27.30 3.76 9.90
CA GLY A 675 -27.64 2.37 10.22
C GLY A 675 -27.00 1.36 9.27
N TYR A 676 -25.83 0.84 9.67
CA TYR A 676 -24.92 0.08 8.82
C TYR A 676 -25.53 -1.26 8.44
N GLY A 677 -25.83 -1.45 7.14
CA GLY A 677 -26.28 -2.73 6.59
C GLY A 677 -27.74 -3.11 6.88
N SER A 678 -28.32 -2.66 8.00
CA SER A 678 -29.73 -2.91 8.32
C SER A 678 -30.65 -1.84 7.77
N ARG A 679 -31.39 -2.23 6.74
CA ARG A 679 -32.50 -1.45 6.18
C ARG A 679 -33.84 -1.75 6.83
N THR A 680 -33.82 -2.36 8.00
CA THR A 680 -35.06 -2.74 8.66
C THR A 680 -35.70 -1.53 9.31
N GLN A 681 -37.03 -1.44 9.19
CA GLN A 681 -37.83 -0.45 9.93
C GLN A 681 -37.51 -0.49 11.44
N HIS A 682 -37.25 -1.68 11.99
CA HIS A 682 -36.86 -1.88 13.38
C HIS A 682 -35.60 -1.10 13.74
N ALA A 683 -34.50 -1.28 12.99
CA ALA A 683 -33.24 -0.60 13.25
C ALA A 683 -33.37 0.93 13.23
N HIS A 684 -34.12 1.50 12.28
CA HIS A 684 -34.36 2.94 12.23
C HIS A 684 -35.07 3.45 13.49
N ILE A 685 -36.11 2.75 13.95
CA ILE A 685 -36.86 3.11 15.16
C ILE A 685 -35.93 3.04 16.40
N ILE A 686 -35.16 1.96 16.51
CA ILE A 686 -34.24 1.76 17.63
C ILE A 686 -33.17 2.84 17.71
N VAL A 687 -32.57 3.25 16.58
CA VAL A 687 -31.60 4.36 16.54
C VAL A 687 -32.23 5.66 17.02
N VAL A 688 -33.45 5.99 16.56
CA VAL A 688 -34.16 7.20 17.00
C VAL A 688 -34.45 7.17 18.50
N LEU A 689 -34.89 6.03 19.04
CA LEU A 689 -35.14 5.89 20.47
C LEU A 689 -33.87 6.06 21.32
N ALA A 690 -32.72 5.54 20.85
CA ALA A 690 -31.45 5.76 21.51
C ALA A 690 -31.02 7.24 21.47
N LEU A 691 -31.22 7.93 20.35
CA LEU A 691 -30.96 9.37 20.24
C LEU A 691 -31.83 10.18 21.20
N LEU A 692 -33.13 9.87 21.28
CA LEU A 692 -34.04 10.51 22.24
C LEU A 692 -33.55 10.34 23.68
N GLY A 693 -33.17 9.11 24.07
CA GLY A 693 -32.60 8.83 25.39
C GLY A 693 -31.33 9.64 25.65
N SER A 694 -30.38 9.65 24.72
CA SER A 694 -29.13 10.42 24.87
C SER A 694 -29.37 11.92 24.91
N THR A 695 -30.37 12.43 24.19
CA THR A 695 -30.70 13.85 24.16
C THR A 695 -31.21 14.30 25.52
N VAL A 696 -32.23 13.64 26.07
CA VAL A 696 -32.79 13.98 27.39
C VAL A 696 -31.71 13.85 28.47
N ALA A 697 -30.96 12.75 28.48
CA ALA A 697 -29.93 12.51 29.47
C ALA A 697 -28.78 13.53 29.39
N ALA A 698 -28.36 13.94 28.19
CA ALA A 698 -27.35 14.97 28.03
C ALA A 698 -27.79 16.31 28.64
N PHE A 699 -29.03 16.73 28.38
CA PHE A 699 -29.57 17.97 28.95
C PHE A 699 -29.64 17.92 30.47
N VAL A 700 -30.15 16.80 31.02
CA VAL A 700 -30.23 16.60 32.47
C VAL A 700 -28.83 16.59 33.09
N ALA A 701 -27.92 15.74 32.59
CA ALA A 701 -26.58 15.60 33.14
C ALA A 701 -25.81 16.94 33.13
N ASP A 702 -25.90 17.69 32.04
CA ASP A 702 -25.16 18.95 31.89
C ASP A 702 -25.72 20.06 32.77
N SER A 703 -27.05 20.14 32.90
CA SER A 703 -27.71 21.10 33.81
C SER A 703 -27.31 20.91 35.28
N LEU A 704 -27.02 19.66 35.67
CA LEU A 704 -26.58 19.31 37.02
C LEU A 704 -25.13 19.69 37.29
N CYS A 705 -24.32 19.97 36.26
CA CYS A 705 -22.92 20.35 36.42
C CYS A 705 -22.74 21.82 36.83
N ASP A 706 -23.53 22.75 36.28
CA ASP A 706 -23.32 24.21 36.46
C ASP A 706 -24.56 24.96 36.98
N SER A 707 -25.10 24.58 38.15
CA SER A 707 -26.22 25.28 38.80
C SER A 707 -27.43 25.54 37.88
N GLY A 708 -27.75 24.58 37.00
CA GLY A 708 -28.84 24.68 36.03
C GLY A 708 -28.49 25.33 34.69
N LYS A 709 -27.26 25.83 34.48
CA LYS A 709 -26.80 26.35 33.17
C LYS A 709 -26.25 25.23 32.31
N MET A 710 -26.38 25.40 31.00
CA MET A 710 -26.03 24.37 30.02
C MET A 710 -24.92 24.85 29.07
N SER A 711 -24.00 23.95 28.73
CA SER A 711 -22.90 24.16 27.80
C SER A 711 -23.26 23.61 26.42
N VAL A 712 -23.34 24.52 25.45
CA VAL A 712 -23.55 24.15 24.04
C VAL A 712 -22.47 23.19 23.55
N ALA A 713 -21.23 23.34 24.00
CA ALA A 713 -20.12 22.47 23.60
C ALA A 713 -20.35 21.00 23.98
N CYS A 714 -20.94 20.73 25.15
CA CYS A 714 -21.28 19.37 25.59
C CYS A 714 -22.53 18.86 24.88
N ILE A 715 -23.58 19.67 24.79
CA ILE A 715 -24.85 19.30 24.15
C ILE A 715 -24.65 18.97 22.67
N ARG A 716 -23.80 19.71 21.97
CA ARG A 716 -23.54 19.55 20.53
C ARG A 716 -23.18 18.11 20.13
N THR A 717 -22.49 17.38 20.99
CA THR A 717 -22.01 16.02 20.72
C THR A 717 -22.73 14.96 21.55
N ALA A 718 -23.07 15.25 22.81
CA ALA A 718 -23.66 14.27 23.72
C ALA A 718 -25.05 13.79 23.28
N VAL A 719 -25.83 14.63 22.60
CA VAL A 719 -27.17 14.27 22.08
C VAL A 719 -27.12 13.23 20.94
N LEU A 720 -25.93 12.98 20.39
CA LEU A 720 -25.69 12.00 19.31
C LEU A 720 -25.14 10.67 19.85
N ALA A 721 -24.69 10.65 21.12
CA ALA A 721 -23.97 9.52 21.70
C ALA A 721 -24.78 8.22 21.71
N GLY A 722 -26.11 8.31 21.84
CA GLY A 722 -26.98 7.13 21.82
C GLY A 722 -27.02 6.43 20.46
N GLY A 723 -27.02 7.19 19.36
CA GLY A 723 -26.95 6.64 18.00
C GLY A 723 -25.64 5.88 17.78
N ILE A 724 -24.52 6.40 18.32
CA ILE A 724 -23.22 5.73 18.27
C ILE A 724 -23.28 4.40 19.02
N ALA A 725 -23.75 4.40 20.26
CA ALA A 725 -23.72 3.22 21.12
C ALA A 725 -24.60 2.06 20.62
N ILE A 726 -25.66 2.34 19.86
CA ILE A 726 -26.60 1.32 19.38
C ILE A 726 -26.28 0.82 17.96
N SER A 727 -25.30 1.40 17.27
CA SER A 727 -25.15 1.27 15.81
C SER A 727 -24.97 -0.18 15.31
N ALA A 728 -24.34 -1.05 16.11
CA ALA A 728 -24.11 -2.45 15.75
C ALA A 728 -25.19 -3.43 16.18
N VAL A 729 -26.12 -2.99 17.04
CA VAL A 729 -27.14 -3.86 17.64
C VAL A 729 -28.56 -3.36 17.38
N ALA A 730 -28.72 -2.35 16.53
CA ALA A 730 -30.01 -1.71 16.26
C ALA A 730 -31.07 -2.69 15.76
N GLU A 731 -30.68 -3.79 15.08
CA GLU A 731 -31.59 -4.85 14.66
C GLU A 731 -32.04 -5.79 15.78
N THR A 732 -31.25 -5.93 16.84
CA THR A 732 -31.36 -7.06 17.78
C THR A 732 -31.82 -6.65 19.17
N VAL A 733 -31.89 -5.36 19.44
CA VAL A 733 -32.27 -4.80 20.75
C VAL A 733 -33.70 -4.28 20.74
N ASP A 734 -34.33 -4.32 21.91
CA ASP A 734 -35.68 -3.80 22.13
C ASP A 734 -35.69 -2.28 22.39
N PRO A 735 -36.83 -1.61 22.15
CA PRO A 735 -37.03 -0.18 22.39
C PRO A 735 -36.56 0.31 23.78
N GLY A 736 -36.88 -0.42 24.85
CA GLY A 736 -36.52 -0.02 26.21
C GLY A 736 -35.02 -0.02 26.47
N LEU A 737 -34.33 -1.05 25.97
CA LEU A 737 -32.87 -1.15 26.06
C LEU A 737 -32.19 -0.05 25.24
N ALA A 738 -32.73 0.29 24.07
CA ALA A 738 -32.23 1.39 23.24
C ALA A 738 -32.24 2.74 23.97
N VAL A 739 -33.36 3.09 24.62
CA VAL A 739 -33.48 4.34 25.41
C VAL A 739 -32.52 4.33 26.59
N MET A 740 -32.38 3.20 27.29
CA MET A 740 -31.46 3.06 28.42
C MET A 740 -30.00 3.27 27.99
N VAL A 741 -29.55 2.55 26.96
CA VAL A 741 -28.19 2.67 26.41
C VAL A 741 -27.94 4.08 25.89
N GLY A 742 -28.91 4.67 25.21
CA GLY A 742 -28.85 6.07 24.79
C GLY A 742 -28.63 7.03 25.96
N SER A 743 -29.43 6.88 27.02
CA SER A 743 -29.33 7.72 28.22
C SER A 743 -27.97 7.59 28.91
N MET A 744 -27.44 6.35 29.00
CA MET A 744 -26.09 6.08 29.52
C MET A 744 -25.03 6.76 28.66
N ALA A 745 -25.08 6.59 27.33
CA ALA A 745 -24.12 7.16 26.40
C ALA A 745 -24.08 8.70 26.47
N GLY A 746 -25.26 9.35 26.50
CA GLY A 746 -25.37 10.80 26.65
C GLY A 746 -24.77 11.30 27.97
N THR A 747 -25.05 10.61 29.08
CA THR A 747 -24.51 10.95 30.40
C THR A 747 -22.98 10.79 30.45
N ILE A 748 -22.45 9.68 29.93
CA ILE A 748 -21.00 9.43 29.83
C ILE A 748 -20.32 10.53 29.03
N SER A 749 -20.93 10.93 27.91
CA SER A 749 -20.38 11.97 27.04
C SER A 749 -20.29 13.33 27.74
N VAL A 750 -21.34 13.74 28.46
CA VAL A 750 -21.35 15.00 29.21
C VAL A 750 -20.34 14.98 30.35
N LEU A 751 -20.42 13.99 31.25
CA LEU A 751 -19.56 13.94 32.43
C LEU A 751 -18.08 13.82 32.04
N GLY A 752 -17.80 13.03 31.01
CA GLY A 752 -16.46 12.91 30.45
C GLY A 752 -15.93 14.23 29.91
N ASN A 753 -16.71 14.95 29.10
CA ASN A 753 -16.29 16.23 28.55
C ASN A 753 -16.18 17.36 29.58
N ARG A 754 -16.98 17.32 30.65
CA ARG A 754 -16.92 18.31 31.73
C ARG A 754 -15.75 18.12 32.68
N PHE A 755 -15.47 16.87 33.07
CA PHE A 755 -14.59 16.58 34.19
C PHE A 755 -13.28 15.88 33.82
N LEU A 756 -13.24 15.16 32.69
CA LEU A 756 -12.10 14.31 32.32
C LEU A 756 -11.39 14.77 31.05
N SER A 757 -12.13 15.34 30.09
CA SER A 757 -11.57 15.82 28.84
C SER A 757 -10.66 17.02 29.07
N ARG A 758 -9.54 17.04 28.34
CA ARG A 758 -8.61 18.17 28.31
C ARG A 758 -8.79 18.85 26.95
N SER A 759 -9.64 19.86 26.88
CA SER A 759 -9.92 20.59 25.62
C SER A 759 -8.67 21.15 24.94
N SER A 760 -7.65 21.50 25.73
CA SER A 760 -6.35 21.94 25.19
C SER A 760 -5.63 20.84 24.39
N VAL A 761 -5.89 19.57 24.69
CA VAL A 761 -5.38 18.39 23.95
C VAL A 761 -6.39 17.90 22.93
N ASP A 762 -7.64 17.66 23.34
CA ASP A 762 -8.73 17.13 22.53
C ASP A 762 -9.76 18.23 22.24
N THR A 763 -9.57 18.95 21.12
CA THR A 763 -10.29 20.20 20.82
C THR A 763 -11.82 20.04 20.79
N CYS A 764 -12.31 18.92 20.24
CA CYS A 764 -13.75 18.63 20.17
C CYS A 764 -14.22 17.61 21.22
N GLY A 765 -13.36 17.17 22.14
CA GLY A 765 -13.69 16.14 23.13
C GLY A 765 -14.03 14.79 22.50
N VAL A 766 -13.37 14.43 21.39
CA VAL A 766 -13.71 13.25 20.57
C VAL A 766 -13.66 11.95 21.35
N LEU A 767 -12.80 11.85 22.37
CA LEU A 767 -12.69 10.64 23.19
C LEU A 767 -14.00 10.34 23.92
N PHE A 768 -14.65 11.37 24.49
CA PHE A 768 -15.92 11.21 25.23
C PHE A 768 -17.15 11.46 24.35
N ALA A 769 -17.01 12.18 23.24
CA ALA A 769 -18.08 12.37 22.25
C ALA A 769 -18.31 11.14 21.36
N HIS A 770 -17.24 10.42 21.00
CA HIS A 770 -17.29 9.29 20.06
C HIS A 770 -16.73 7.99 20.66
N GLY A 771 -15.53 8.05 21.24
CA GLY A 771 -14.80 6.85 21.69
C GLY A 771 -15.51 6.07 22.80
N MET A 772 -15.88 6.73 23.89
CA MET A 772 -16.56 6.09 25.03
C MET A 772 -17.97 5.59 24.69
N PRO A 773 -18.83 6.35 23.97
CA PRO A 773 -20.09 5.81 23.45
C PRO A 773 -19.90 4.60 22.53
N ALA A 774 -18.89 4.61 21.65
CA ALA A 774 -18.59 3.46 20.79
C ALA A 774 -18.12 2.24 21.61
N LEU A 775 -17.28 2.45 22.63
CA LEU A 775 -16.84 1.38 23.53
C LEU A 775 -18.03 0.75 24.27
N LEU A 776 -18.97 1.55 24.75
CA LEU A 776 -20.23 1.06 25.32
C LEU A 776 -20.99 0.18 24.32
N GLY A 777 -21.08 0.63 23.06
CA GLY A 777 -21.70 -0.16 21.98
C GLY A 777 -20.97 -1.46 21.67
N TRP A 778 -19.64 -1.48 21.71
CA TRP A 778 -18.84 -2.70 21.53
C TRP A 778 -19.08 -3.71 22.64
N ILE A 779 -19.21 -3.25 23.89
CA ILE A 779 -19.55 -4.10 25.04
C ILE A 779 -20.94 -4.70 24.86
N LEU A 780 -21.91 -3.90 24.41
CA LEU A 780 -23.26 -4.37 24.12
C LEU A 780 -23.28 -5.39 22.96
N TYR A 781 -22.53 -5.12 21.89
CA TYR A 781 -22.40 -6.01 20.74
C TYR A 781 -21.75 -7.35 21.10
N ALA A 782 -20.78 -7.36 22.03
CA ALA A 782 -20.13 -8.57 22.51
C ALA A 782 -20.98 -9.38 23.52
N SER A 783 -22.17 -8.91 23.89
CA SER A 783 -23.07 -9.55 24.86
C SER A 783 -24.29 -10.18 24.17
N PRO A 784 -24.29 -11.51 23.92
CA PRO A 784 -25.44 -12.19 23.31
C PRO A 784 -26.70 -12.15 24.18
N VAL A 785 -26.55 -12.07 25.51
CA VAL A 785 -27.66 -12.06 26.47
C VAL A 785 -28.53 -10.80 26.34
N LEU A 786 -27.95 -9.70 25.88
CA LEU A 786 -28.65 -8.42 25.72
C LEU A 786 -29.28 -8.26 24.33
N GLN A 787 -29.14 -9.26 23.45
CA GLN A 787 -29.62 -9.23 22.07
C GLN A 787 -30.71 -10.28 21.90
N HIS A 788 -31.95 -9.85 21.64
CA HIS A 788 -33.11 -10.74 21.42
C HIS A 788 -33.20 -11.16 19.95
N SER A 789 -32.19 -11.85 19.40
CA SER A 789 -32.21 -12.28 18.01
C SER A 789 -31.34 -13.49 17.71
N ALA A 790 -31.80 -14.36 16.79
CA ALA A 790 -31.00 -15.41 16.17
C ALA A 790 -29.81 -14.88 15.34
N LYS A 791 -29.73 -13.55 15.11
CA LYS A 791 -28.60 -12.85 14.49
C LYS A 791 -27.52 -12.39 15.49
N ALA A 792 -27.68 -12.65 16.80
CA ALA A 792 -26.66 -12.31 17.78
C ALA A 792 -25.33 -13.02 17.44
N PRO A 793 -24.16 -12.36 17.62
CA PRO A 793 -22.88 -12.95 17.24
C PRO A 793 -22.60 -14.23 18.03
N GLU A 794 -22.40 -15.34 17.31
CA GLU A 794 -22.23 -16.68 17.90
C GLU A 794 -20.97 -16.80 18.77
N ASN A 795 -19.96 -15.95 18.55
CA ASN A 795 -18.66 -16.03 19.24
C ASN A 795 -18.24 -14.70 19.88
N PRO A 796 -18.46 -14.50 21.19
CA PRO A 796 -18.07 -13.27 21.89
C PRO A 796 -16.55 -13.06 21.93
N ALA A 797 -15.74 -14.13 21.90
CA ALA A 797 -14.29 -14.02 21.88
C ALA A 797 -13.78 -13.41 20.57
N LEU A 798 -14.44 -13.71 19.45
CA LEU A 798 -14.14 -13.10 18.15
C LEU A 798 -14.46 -11.59 18.16
N GLN A 799 -15.57 -11.18 18.77
CA GLN A 799 -15.94 -9.77 18.84
C GLN A 799 -14.99 -8.97 19.74
N LEU A 800 -14.58 -9.55 20.88
CA LEU A 800 -13.57 -8.95 21.73
C LEU A 800 -12.21 -8.85 21.02
N SER A 801 -11.83 -9.86 20.23
CA SER A 801 -10.62 -9.82 19.40
C SER A 801 -10.65 -8.68 18.38
N ARG A 802 -11.79 -8.47 17.70
CA ARG A 802 -12.00 -7.37 16.75
C ARG A 802 -11.93 -6.00 17.43
N LEU A 803 -12.57 -5.83 18.59
CA LEU A 803 -12.45 -4.64 19.42
C LEU A 803 -10.99 -4.33 19.75
N CYS A 804 -10.28 -5.31 20.30
CA CYS A 804 -8.87 -5.17 20.67
C CYS A 804 -7.99 -4.82 19.46
N SER A 805 -8.20 -5.49 18.32
CA SER A 805 -7.48 -5.19 17.08
C SER A 805 -7.74 -3.75 16.62
N CYS A 806 -8.99 -3.29 16.65
CA CYS A 806 -9.34 -1.91 16.30
C CYS A 806 -8.65 -0.90 17.23
N ALA A 807 -8.77 -1.09 18.55
CA ALA A 807 -8.23 -0.17 19.54
C ALA A 807 -6.70 -0.10 19.51
N VAL A 808 -6.01 -1.26 19.47
CA VAL A 808 -4.55 -1.32 19.42
C VAL A 808 -4.01 -0.65 18.16
N THR A 809 -4.58 -0.97 16.99
CA THR A 809 -4.13 -0.38 15.74
C THR A 809 -4.39 1.13 15.71
N ALA A 810 -5.54 1.61 16.18
CA ALA A 810 -5.83 3.04 16.26
C ALA A 810 -4.85 3.79 17.17
N ILE A 811 -4.56 3.26 18.37
CA ILE A 811 -3.64 3.89 19.32
C ILE A 811 -2.20 3.90 18.77
N LEU A 812 -1.70 2.77 18.27
CA LEU A 812 -0.33 2.69 17.77
C LEU A 812 -0.11 3.57 16.53
N SER A 813 -1.04 3.54 15.57
CA SER A 813 -0.96 4.37 14.37
C SER A 813 -1.18 5.85 14.69
N GLY A 814 -2.07 6.19 15.63
CA GLY A 814 -2.27 7.56 16.12
C GLY A 814 -1.03 8.11 16.83
N CYS A 815 -0.39 7.33 17.70
CA CYS A 815 0.89 7.69 18.31
C CYS A 815 1.99 7.88 17.27
N PHE A 816 2.09 6.98 16.28
CA PHE A 816 3.04 7.13 15.20
C PHE A 816 2.80 8.41 14.38
N CYS A 817 1.54 8.69 14.04
CA CYS A 817 1.13 9.91 13.35
C CYS A 817 1.51 11.16 14.17
N GLY A 818 1.10 11.24 15.44
CA GLY A 818 1.41 12.37 16.32
C GLY A 818 2.92 12.63 16.47
N TYR A 819 3.73 11.59 16.52
CA TYR A 819 5.20 11.71 16.53
C TYR A 819 5.73 12.39 15.26
N LEU A 820 5.26 11.98 14.08
CA LEU A 820 5.65 12.59 12.80
C LEU A 820 5.14 14.03 12.66
N LEU A 821 3.90 14.29 13.08
CA LEU A 821 3.32 15.62 13.06
C LEU A 821 4.11 16.60 13.94
N ARG A 822 4.52 16.17 15.14
CA ARG A 822 5.35 17.00 16.04
C ARG A 822 6.71 17.34 15.44
N ARG A 823 7.33 16.41 14.71
CA ARG A 823 8.64 16.60 14.06
C ARG A 823 8.58 17.48 12.81
N THR A 824 7.41 17.59 12.20
CA THR A 824 7.16 18.45 11.04
C THR A 824 6.54 19.78 11.42
N ARG A 825 6.38 20.05 12.73
CA ARG A 825 5.81 21.29 13.26
C ARG A 825 6.82 22.43 13.12
N SER A 826 6.43 23.53 12.47
CA SER A 826 7.23 24.77 12.43
C SER A 826 6.93 25.65 13.64
N GLU A 827 7.86 26.52 14.04
CA GLU A 827 7.66 27.48 15.15
C GLU A 827 6.50 28.47 14.89
N SER A 828 6.13 28.70 13.63
CA SER A 828 5.03 29.59 13.24
C SER A 828 3.68 28.89 13.10
N GLN A 829 3.60 27.59 13.40
CA GLN A 829 2.46 26.77 12.99
C GLN A 829 1.15 27.10 13.70
N ASP A 830 1.22 27.58 14.95
CA ASP A 830 0.01 27.95 15.72
C ASP A 830 -0.65 29.22 15.17
N LEU A 831 0.11 30.08 14.45
CA LEU A 831 -0.47 31.13 13.61
C LEU A 831 -0.89 30.59 12.24
N ALA A 832 -0.09 29.69 11.63
CA ALA A 832 -0.29 29.19 10.26
C ALA A 832 -1.51 28.27 10.07
N THR A 833 -2.18 27.87 11.16
CA THR A 833 -3.44 27.14 11.10
C THR A 833 -4.65 28.06 11.12
N SER A 834 -4.51 29.35 11.49
CA SER A 834 -5.61 30.31 11.62
C SER A 834 -6.16 30.76 10.28
N ASP A 835 -7.45 31.07 10.23
CA ASP A 835 -8.14 31.46 9.01
C ASP A 835 -7.49 32.69 8.36
N GLU A 836 -7.01 33.66 9.15
CA GLU A 836 -6.32 34.87 8.66
C GLU A 836 -5.02 34.56 7.89
N THR A 837 -4.38 33.42 8.17
CA THR A 837 -3.15 33.00 7.48
C THR A 837 -3.40 32.13 6.26
N ILE A 838 -4.58 31.52 6.16
CA ILE A 838 -4.93 30.57 5.09
C ILE A 838 -5.82 31.23 4.04
N TRP A 839 -6.74 32.11 4.47
CA TRP A 839 -7.78 32.69 3.64
C TRP A 839 -7.56 34.19 3.43
N VAL A 840 -8.04 34.69 2.30
CA VAL A 840 -8.31 36.12 2.14
C VAL A 840 -9.60 36.42 2.90
N CYS A 841 -9.46 36.82 4.16
CA CYS A 841 -10.60 37.14 5.02
C CYS A 841 -11.25 38.48 4.64
N ALA A 842 -12.57 38.59 4.87
CA ALA A 842 -13.30 39.84 4.68
C ALA A 842 -12.83 40.92 5.67
N GLU A 843 -12.92 42.20 5.28
CA GLU A 843 -12.38 43.34 6.05
C GLU A 843 -13.04 43.52 7.44
N ASP A 844 -14.23 42.93 7.64
CA ASP A 844 -15.01 42.95 8.87
C ASP A 844 -14.72 41.76 9.82
N MET A 845 -13.82 40.85 9.44
CA MET A 845 -13.30 39.86 10.39
C MET A 845 -12.64 40.61 11.55
N PRO A 846 -12.99 40.30 12.81
CA PRO A 846 -12.42 40.99 13.97
C PRO A 846 -10.92 40.70 13.99
N GLN A 847 -10.12 41.66 13.49
CA GLN A 847 -8.68 41.59 13.48
C GLN A 847 -8.23 41.21 14.89
N GLY A 848 -7.62 40.02 15.04
CA GLY A 848 -6.96 39.65 16.27
C GLY A 848 -5.97 40.78 16.59
N SER A 849 -6.21 41.50 17.70
CA SER A 849 -5.46 42.69 18.11
C SER A 849 -3.99 42.60 17.70
N ALA A 850 -3.63 43.40 16.69
CA ALA A 850 -2.31 43.48 16.12
C ALA A 850 -1.31 44.06 17.14
N THR A 851 -0.89 43.25 18.11
CA THR A 851 0.31 43.45 18.94
C THR A 851 0.88 42.09 19.32
N TYR A 852 1.32 41.33 18.31
CA TYR A 852 2.16 40.13 18.52
C TYR A 852 3.62 40.60 18.62
N ARG A 853 4.15 40.78 19.84
CA ARG A 853 5.60 40.81 20.06
C ARG A 853 6.02 39.39 20.44
N PRO A 854 6.90 38.72 19.69
CA PRO A 854 7.52 37.50 20.18
C PRO A 854 8.30 37.84 21.45
N ILE A 855 7.96 37.20 22.57
CA ILE A 855 8.79 37.26 23.77
C ILE A 855 10.06 36.46 23.43
N LYS A 856 11.20 37.14 23.51
CA LYS A 856 12.55 36.62 23.22
C LYS A 856 12.94 35.46 24.10
#